data_AF-A0A965U0E6-F1
#
_entry.id   AF-A0A965U0E6-F1
#
_cell.length_a   1.000
_cell.length_b   1.000
_cell.length_c   1.000
_cell.angle_alpha   90.00
_cell.angle_beta   90.00
_cell.angle_gamma   90.00
#
_symmetry.space_group_name_H-M   'P 1'
#
loop_
_entity.id
_entity.type
_entity.pdbx_description
1 polymer ?
#
loop_
_entity_poly.entity_id
_entity_poly.type
_entity_poly.pdbx_seq_one_letter_code
_entity_poly.pdbx_strand_id
1 'polypeptide(L)'
;MKLVTKVILAICLIVCVFISCETEPVHYNITFETNGGTEIESLMVSQNSRAVAPSTPIKAGVTFDGWYLDENFEYPFNFRLYKIYEDITLYAKWTTNYTVTFLSEKTSSLEVEVQEGRSVSKPTNPVTEEYQFLDWYKDAEFKFLYDFTEKVDGNLNLYAKWSKLFKVNFDAGIEIYSPAQVYVGEGKRLEKPTTPPEKPYNEFLGWCIDSDKKVMYNFNEAVNKNFILYAKWAPINYSITYNLNSGTINGNNPSTYTLNDTITFLEPTRDGFLFNGWYNNSSFTGDEVEGINSGSHGSKTFHAKWAPINYEITYNLNNGTNNSSNPLRYNTTDTIVLQDPTKTGYTFTGWYNQSNNKVVSINSGTIGRISLEARWALTSYSIDYNLYGGTTEGSNPSTYTVEDSVTFHSPTRDGYDFDGWYSNSSFSGISVGGISHSSTGNKTFHAKWTPVNYTIIYNSEGGTNNISNPIIYSVQDSITFLSPTRTGYTFIGWYNQANEKIATIKNGSIGDVSLKAKWDIIDYTIDYNLNSGTNDSNNPKEYTHSSDTITLEEPTRTGYTFGGWYNNSGFTGEAVEEITLGSTGNKMFHAKWTPINYNISYQLNDGTNDERNPSTYAIEESITLLDPTKPGYSFGGWFTKDNFELSSKVLTIGKGSTKDRTLYAKWEVVTYAIEYNLYNGTNNVGNVKTYTIASDDITLLDPTRTGYTFGGWFSDSNLIVGLKTQIINGSTGDKTLYAKWTPVNYDMTFDSNGAPDNHNNPSTYTIVDSFALLNPTRVGYSFTGWYNAADEKIVTIKNGTIGDLSLKAKWEVVSYAIEYNLYSGTNNVGNVTTYTIASDDITLLAPTRTGYTFDGWFTDSNFTPTKEVSEISSGSTGDKTLYAKWTPVNYDISYQLNDGTNDERNPSTYTIEESITLLDPTRTGYTFGGWFTNSEFGSGTKVSTIAKGSTDNKTLYAKWE
;
A
#
# COMPACT_ATOMS: atom_id res chain seq x y z
N MET A 1 -34.58 -66.69 62.06
CA MET A 1 -33.64 -67.63 62.69
C MET A 1 -32.36 -66.86 63.02
N LYS A 2 -32.10 -66.62 64.33
CA LYS A 2 -30.85 -66.13 64.98
C LYS A 2 -30.21 -64.84 64.43
N LEU A 3 -29.80 -63.83 65.19
CA LEU A 3 -29.70 -63.57 66.64
C LEU A 3 -29.13 -62.12 66.75
N VAL A 4 -29.46 -61.40 67.84
CA VAL A 4 -28.67 -60.29 68.45
C VAL A 4 -28.72 -58.89 67.79
N THR A 5 -28.84 -57.74 68.47
CA THR A 5 -29.25 -57.31 69.83
C THR A 5 -29.19 -55.77 69.83
N LYS A 6 -30.00 -55.15 70.70
CA LYS A 6 -29.91 -53.82 71.36
C LYS A 6 -30.76 -52.67 70.79
N VAL A 7 -31.89 -52.26 71.42
CA VAL A 7 -32.14 -51.65 72.78
C VAL A 7 -32.32 -50.12 72.59
N ILE A 8 -33.27 -49.36 73.18
CA ILE A 8 -34.45 -49.56 74.07
C ILE A 8 -35.01 -48.15 74.43
N LEU A 9 -36.30 -48.08 74.86
CA LEU A 9 -37.02 -47.11 75.75
C LEU A 9 -36.98 -45.59 75.46
N ALA A 10 -38.07 -44.79 75.47
CA ALA A 10 -39.32 -44.68 76.27
C ALA A 10 -39.24 -43.76 77.53
N ILE A 11 -40.08 -42.72 77.51
CA ILE A 11 -41.00 -42.19 78.56
C ILE A 11 -40.39 -41.62 79.87
N CYS A 12 -40.69 -40.34 80.21
CA CYS A 12 -41.42 -39.90 81.42
C CYS A 12 -41.36 -38.37 81.70
N LEU A 13 -42.55 -37.82 82.01
CA LEU A 13 -42.89 -36.87 83.11
C LEU A 13 -42.28 -35.44 83.23
N ILE A 14 -43.23 -34.52 83.48
CA ILE A 14 -43.25 -33.42 84.48
C ILE A 14 -42.92 -31.97 84.05
N VAL A 15 -43.88 -31.14 84.47
CA VAL A 15 -44.03 -29.67 84.49
C VAL A 15 -43.08 -29.01 85.52
N CYS A 16 -42.69 -27.75 85.26
CA CYS A 16 -42.28 -26.66 86.19
C CYS A 16 -40.92 -26.00 85.88
N VAL A 17 -41.00 -24.88 85.14
CA VAL A 17 -40.55 -23.51 85.51
C VAL A 17 -39.40 -23.39 86.54
N PHE A 18 -38.26 -22.80 86.15
CA PHE A 18 -37.72 -21.52 86.68
C PHE A 18 -36.40 -21.11 86.00
N ILE A 19 -36.49 -20.03 85.19
CA ILE A 19 -35.61 -18.84 85.09
C ILE A 19 -34.10 -19.01 85.36
N SER A 20 -33.31 -18.86 84.29
CA SER A 20 -32.01 -18.19 84.26
C SER A 20 -32.01 -17.26 83.03
N CYS A 21 -31.94 -15.95 83.25
CA CYS A 21 -31.86 -14.95 82.17
C CYS A 21 -30.38 -14.62 81.93
N GLU A 22 -29.78 -15.28 80.95
CA GLU A 22 -28.59 -14.76 80.24
C GLU A 22 -29.11 -14.13 78.95
N THR A 23 -28.91 -12.82 78.78
CA THR A 23 -29.19 -12.17 77.50
C THR A 23 -28.08 -12.56 76.52
N GLU A 24 -28.43 -13.31 75.47
CA GLU A 24 -27.51 -13.61 74.37
C GLU A 24 -26.95 -12.31 73.76
N PRO A 25 -25.64 -12.26 73.42
CA PRO A 25 -25.08 -11.10 72.73
C PRO A 25 -25.79 -10.93 71.39
N VAL A 26 -26.30 -9.72 71.12
CA VAL A 26 -26.91 -9.39 69.82
C VAL A 26 -25.80 -9.32 68.77
N HIS A 27 -25.89 -10.19 67.78
CA HIS A 27 -25.02 -10.22 66.61
C HIS A 27 -25.80 -9.70 65.41
N TYR A 28 -25.10 -9.04 64.50
CA TYR A 28 -25.64 -8.59 63.23
C TYR A 28 -24.86 -9.21 62.08
N ASN A 29 -25.59 -9.53 61.02
CA ASN A 29 -25.08 -10.13 59.82
C ASN A 29 -24.70 -9.07 58.78
N ILE A 30 -23.51 -9.19 58.23
CA ILE A 30 -23.05 -8.38 57.11
C ILE A 30 -23.04 -9.28 55.88
N THR A 31 -23.96 -9.01 54.97
CA THR A 31 -24.05 -9.72 53.70
C THR A 31 -23.27 -8.95 52.64
N PHE A 32 -22.49 -9.64 51.82
CA PHE A 32 -21.70 -9.04 50.75
C PHE A 32 -22.33 -9.37 49.40
N GLU A 33 -23.08 -8.43 48.83
CA GLU A 33 -23.58 -8.54 47.47
C GLU A 33 -22.47 -8.10 46.51
N THR A 34 -21.77 -9.09 45.95
CA THR A 34 -20.59 -8.85 45.13
C THR A 34 -20.94 -8.36 43.73
N ASN A 35 -22.23 -8.27 43.38
CA ASN A 35 -22.73 -7.80 42.10
C ASN A 35 -22.04 -8.53 40.92
N GLY A 36 -21.94 -9.85 41.03
CA GLY A 36 -21.33 -10.73 40.02
C GLY A 36 -19.81 -10.88 40.09
N GLY A 37 -19.17 -10.52 41.21
CA GLY A 37 -17.80 -10.91 41.54
C GLY A 37 -17.72 -12.25 42.27
N THR A 38 -16.53 -12.64 42.73
CA THR A 38 -16.35 -13.84 43.58
C THR A 38 -17.19 -13.73 44.85
N GLU A 39 -18.02 -14.74 45.12
CA GLU A 39 -18.85 -14.81 46.33
C GLU A 39 -18.00 -14.67 47.61
N ILE A 40 -18.50 -13.88 48.55
CA ILE A 40 -17.88 -13.65 49.86
C ILE A 40 -18.89 -14.08 50.92
N GLU A 41 -18.47 -14.97 51.82
CA GLU A 41 -19.32 -15.44 52.91
C GLU A 41 -19.76 -14.28 53.82
N SER A 42 -21.00 -14.34 54.30
CA SER A 42 -21.55 -13.34 55.21
C SER A 42 -20.81 -13.34 56.55
N LEU A 43 -20.54 -12.16 57.10
CA LEU A 43 -19.80 -12.00 58.34
C LEU A 43 -20.75 -11.63 59.49
N MET A 44 -20.74 -12.45 60.55
CA MET A 44 -21.40 -12.12 61.82
C MET A 44 -20.48 -11.26 62.70
N VAL A 45 -20.98 -10.12 63.18
CA VAL A 45 -20.27 -9.24 64.10
C VAL A 45 -21.14 -8.88 65.30
N SER A 46 -20.55 -8.74 66.49
CA SER A 46 -21.29 -8.29 67.67
C SER A 46 -21.75 -6.83 67.51
N GLN A 47 -22.91 -6.49 68.06
CA GLN A 47 -23.44 -5.11 68.06
C GLN A 47 -22.39 -4.09 68.56
N ASN A 48 -22.33 -2.91 67.91
CA ASN A 48 -21.43 -1.79 68.22
C ASN A 48 -19.93 -2.07 67.95
N SER A 49 -19.60 -3.13 67.21
CA SER A 49 -18.26 -3.43 66.72
C SER A 49 -18.05 -2.97 65.27
N ARG A 50 -16.79 -2.95 64.81
CA ARG A 50 -16.44 -2.68 63.41
C ARG A 50 -16.13 -3.99 62.71
N ALA A 51 -16.61 -4.13 61.49
CA ALA A 51 -16.30 -5.26 60.64
C ALA A 51 -14.88 -5.18 60.08
N VAL A 52 -14.23 -6.33 59.90
CA VAL A 52 -12.98 -6.41 59.14
C VAL A 52 -13.36 -6.47 57.66
N ALA A 53 -12.65 -5.69 56.83
CA ALA A 53 -12.89 -5.72 55.39
C ALA A 53 -12.64 -7.14 54.85
N PRO A 54 -13.54 -7.70 54.02
CA PRO A 54 -13.31 -9.00 53.41
C PRO A 54 -12.16 -8.91 52.40
N SER A 55 -11.69 -10.07 51.91
CA SER A 55 -10.84 -10.10 50.72
C SER A 55 -11.55 -9.38 49.57
N THR A 56 -10.81 -8.54 48.84
CA THR A 56 -11.34 -7.83 47.68
C THR A 56 -11.94 -8.84 46.70
N PRO A 57 -13.24 -8.74 46.34
CA PRO A 57 -13.82 -9.65 45.38
C PRO A 57 -13.14 -9.46 44.03
N ILE A 58 -13.17 -10.48 43.19
CA ILE A 58 -12.62 -10.44 41.83
C ILE A 58 -13.77 -10.61 40.83
N LYS A 59 -13.85 -9.74 39.82
CA LYS A 59 -14.79 -9.85 38.71
C LYS A 59 -14.04 -9.61 37.41
N ALA A 60 -14.09 -10.55 36.48
CA ALA A 60 -13.31 -10.47 35.25
C ALA A 60 -13.69 -9.22 34.42
N GLY A 61 -12.69 -8.46 33.96
CA GLY A 61 -12.88 -7.29 33.08
C GLY A 61 -13.22 -5.97 33.77
N VAL A 62 -13.25 -5.91 35.10
CA VAL A 62 -13.59 -4.71 35.87
C VAL A 62 -12.74 -4.62 37.15
N THR A 63 -12.46 -3.41 37.65
CA THR A 63 -11.76 -3.19 38.92
C THR A 63 -12.76 -2.97 40.06
N PHE A 64 -12.48 -3.53 41.23
CA PHE A 64 -13.25 -3.27 42.45
C PHE A 64 -13.04 -1.81 42.92
N ASP A 65 -14.10 -1.00 42.86
CA ASP A 65 -14.08 0.43 43.22
C ASP A 65 -14.29 0.64 44.74
N GLY A 66 -15.07 -0.24 45.39
CA GLY A 66 -15.34 -0.19 46.82
C GLY A 66 -16.64 -0.89 47.24
N TRP A 67 -16.89 -0.91 48.54
CA TRP A 67 -18.14 -1.39 49.14
C TRP A 67 -19.08 -0.22 49.41
N TYR A 68 -20.37 -0.38 49.16
CA TYR A 68 -21.41 0.64 49.32
C TYR A 68 -22.60 0.10 50.11
N LEU A 69 -23.32 0.98 50.81
CA LEU A 69 -24.49 0.61 51.64
C LEU A 69 -25.78 0.41 50.81
N ASP A 70 -25.75 0.77 49.54
CA ASP A 70 -26.91 0.75 48.64
C ASP A 70 -26.54 0.26 47.23
N GLU A 71 -27.53 -0.30 46.53
CA GLU A 71 -27.39 -0.83 45.16
C GLU A 71 -27.10 0.25 44.11
N ASN A 72 -27.41 1.53 44.39
CA ASN A 72 -27.12 2.64 43.49
C ASN A 72 -25.70 3.22 43.69
N PHE A 73 -24.95 2.67 44.65
CA PHE A 73 -23.58 3.06 45.00
C PHE A 73 -23.43 4.53 45.41
N GLU A 74 -24.43 5.10 46.08
CA GLU A 74 -24.42 6.50 46.52
C GLU A 74 -23.68 6.68 47.86
N TYR A 75 -23.72 5.68 48.74
CA TYR A 75 -23.17 5.75 50.10
C TYR A 75 -22.01 4.77 50.31
N PRO A 76 -20.73 5.21 50.17
CA PRO A 76 -19.57 4.32 50.33
C PRO A 76 -19.39 3.87 51.78
N PHE A 77 -19.14 2.57 51.97
CA PHE A 77 -18.91 1.96 53.26
C PHE A 77 -17.41 1.85 53.59
N ASN A 78 -17.01 2.45 54.72
CA ASN A 78 -15.64 2.40 55.20
C ASN A 78 -15.53 1.59 56.51
N PHE A 79 -14.96 0.39 56.40
CA PHE A 79 -14.76 -0.57 57.51
C PHE A 79 -13.98 0.01 58.72
N ARG A 80 -13.20 1.08 58.53
CA ARG A 80 -12.46 1.74 59.63
C ARG A 80 -13.30 2.77 60.39
N LEU A 81 -14.33 3.33 59.76
CA LEU A 81 -15.11 4.43 60.33
C LEU A 81 -16.40 3.92 60.95
N TYR A 82 -17.16 3.08 60.24
CA TYR A 82 -18.51 2.67 60.62
C TYR A 82 -18.52 1.49 61.60
N LYS A 83 -19.45 1.56 62.57
CA LYS A 83 -19.80 0.47 63.49
C LYS A 83 -21.14 -0.13 63.07
N ILE A 84 -21.35 -1.41 63.37
CA ILE A 84 -22.54 -2.15 62.96
C ILE A 84 -23.59 -2.17 64.09
N TYR A 85 -24.81 -1.75 63.75
CA TYR A 85 -25.94 -1.64 64.68
C TYR A 85 -27.19 -2.42 64.22
N GLU A 86 -27.16 -2.98 63.02
CA GLU A 86 -28.21 -3.79 62.42
C GLU A 86 -27.61 -4.66 61.32
N ASP A 87 -28.38 -5.61 60.79
CA ASP A 87 -27.98 -6.37 59.62
C ASP A 87 -27.84 -5.43 58.42
N ILE A 88 -26.69 -5.49 57.74
CA ILE A 88 -26.43 -4.65 56.57
C ILE A 88 -26.02 -5.50 55.37
N THR A 89 -26.37 -5.02 54.18
CA THR A 89 -25.85 -5.58 52.92
C THR A 89 -24.91 -4.56 52.30
N LEU A 90 -23.70 -5.00 51.96
CA LEU A 90 -22.70 -4.18 51.29
C LEU A 90 -22.60 -4.61 49.83
N TYR A 91 -22.74 -3.63 48.94
CA TYR A 91 -22.75 -3.83 47.49
C TYR A 91 -21.40 -3.47 46.90
N ALA A 92 -20.78 -4.42 46.20
CA ALA A 92 -19.52 -4.19 45.49
C ALA A 92 -19.79 -3.34 44.25
N LYS A 93 -19.08 -2.21 44.14
CA LYS A 93 -19.08 -1.41 42.91
C LYS A 93 -17.87 -1.80 42.05
N TRP A 94 -18.13 -1.91 40.75
CA TRP A 94 -17.13 -2.26 39.75
C TRP A 94 -16.99 -1.16 38.72
N THR A 95 -15.76 -0.86 38.32
CA THR A 95 -15.45 0.10 37.25
C THR A 95 -14.78 -0.63 36.08
N THR A 96 -15.25 -0.41 34.86
CA THR A 96 -14.69 -1.02 33.65
C THR A 96 -13.23 -0.59 33.44
N ASN A 97 -12.37 -1.56 33.10
CA ASN A 97 -11.01 -1.26 32.64
C ASN A 97 -10.96 -1.42 31.13
N TYR A 98 -10.23 -0.52 30.48
CA TYR A 98 -9.85 -0.65 29.09
C TYR A 98 -8.34 -0.83 28.97
N THR A 99 -7.93 -1.70 28.05
CA THR A 99 -6.52 -1.94 27.74
C THR A 99 -6.05 -0.93 26.70
N VAL A 100 -5.01 -0.16 27.03
CA VAL A 100 -4.26 0.65 26.07
C VAL A 100 -2.98 -0.09 25.72
N THR A 101 -2.87 -0.51 24.47
CA THR A 101 -1.72 -1.26 23.95
C THR A 101 -0.85 -0.35 23.10
N PHE A 102 0.35 -0.07 23.58
CA PHE A 102 1.38 0.69 22.89
C PHE A 102 2.18 -0.25 21.97
N LEU A 103 1.81 -0.29 20.70
CA LEU A 103 2.38 -1.14 19.66
C LEU A 103 3.59 -0.46 19.01
N SER A 104 4.71 -1.16 18.96
CA SER A 104 5.94 -0.71 18.31
C SER A 104 6.55 -1.86 17.51
N GLU A 105 6.97 -1.60 16.27
CA GLU A 105 7.71 -2.57 15.45
C GLU A 105 9.21 -2.62 15.79
N LYS A 106 9.73 -1.63 16.51
CA LYS A 106 11.18 -1.46 16.78
C LYS A 106 11.56 -1.73 18.23
N THR A 107 10.58 -1.76 19.12
CA THR A 107 10.73 -2.04 20.56
C THR A 107 9.59 -2.94 21.01
N SER A 108 9.74 -3.61 22.15
CA SER A 108 8.65 -4.42 22.71
C SER A 108 7.38 -3.58 22.94
N SER A 109 6.21 -4.19 22.72
CA SER A 109 4.91 -3.59 23.03
C SER A 109 4.71 -3.47 24.54
N LEU A 110 3.97 -2.43 24.96
CA LEU A 110 3.62 -2.18 26.36
C LEU A 110 2.10 -2.12 26.49
N GLU A 111 1.53 -2.88 27.41
CA GLU A 111 0.10 -2.83 27.73
C GLU A 111 -0.12 -2.15 29.08
N VAL A 112 -1.12 -1.26 29.13
CA VAL A 112 -1.51 -0.55 30.36
C VAL A 112 -3.03 -0.63 30.51
N GLU A 113 -3.51 -1.10 31.66
CA GLU A 113 -4.93 -1.01 32.00
C GLU A 113 -5.27 0.38 32.54
N VAL A 114 -6.35 0.95 32.02
CA VAL A 114 -6.83 2.29 32.38
C VAL A 114 -8.31 2.20 32.71
N GLN A 115 -8.69 2.77 33.86
CA GLN A 115 -10.10 2.84 34.25
C GLN A 115 -10.89 3.73 33.28
N GLU A 116 -12.10 3.30 32.95
CA GLU A 116 -13.04 4.05 32.12
C GLU A 116 -13.18 5.51 32.56
N GLY A 117 -13.02 6.44 31.61
CA GLY A 117 -13.12 7.87 31.84
C GLY A 117 -11.86 8.54 32.41
N ARG A 118 -10.77 7.79 32.64
CA ARG A 118 -9.43 8.32 32.94
C ARG A 118 -8.57 8.43 31.67
N SER A 119 -7.60 9.32 31.67
CA SER A 119 -6.59 9.37 30.60
C SER A 119 -5.44 8.41 30.89
N VAL A 120 -4.83 7.89 29.83
CA VAL A 120 -3.59 7.10 29.94
C VAL A 120 -2.39 8.03 30.05
N SER A 121 -1.46 7.76 30.96
CA SER A 121 -0.21 8.51 31.05
C SER A 121 0.69 8.21 29.85
N LYS A 122 1.30 9.25 29.26
CA LYS A 122 2.27 9.07 28.18
C LYS A 122 3.45 8.21 28.67
N PRO A 123 3.73 7.05 28.03
CA PRO A 123 4.89 6.24 28.39
C PRO A 123 6.18 6.98 28.03
N THR A 124 7.30 6.56 28.61
CA THR A 124 8.62 7.05 28.19
C THR A 124 8.80 6.79 26.70
N ASN A 125 9.24 7.81 25.94
CA ASN A 125 9.45 7.67 24.51
C ASN A 125 10.42 6.50 24.25
N PRO A 126 10.04 5.53 23.41
CA PRO A 126 10.91 4.40 23.10
C PRO A 126 12.14 4.89 22.33
N VAL A 127 13.30 4.32 22.63
CA VAL A 127 14.60 4.75 22.06
C VAL A 127 15.21 3.58 21.30
N THR A 128 15.73 3.85 20.10
CA THR A 128 16.54 2.89 19.33
C THR A 128 17.73 3.60 18.70
N GLU A 129 18.80 2.87 18.41
CA GLU A 129 20.00 3.44 17.79
C GLU A 129 19.81 3.76 16.30
N GLU A 130 18.89 3.07 15.62
CA GLU A 130 18.71 3.15 14.16
C GLU A 130 17.41 3.86 13.71
N TYR A 131 16.49 4.17 14.63
CA TYR A 131 15.20 4.79 14.32
C TYR A 131 14.85 5.87 15.35
N GLN A 132 14.37 7.01 14.86
CA GLN A 132 13.82 8.09 15.64
C GLN A 132 12.33 7.83 15.91
N PHE A 133 11.95 7.75 17.18
CA PHE A 133 10.54 7.76 17.57
C PHE A 133 9.95 9.15 17.30
N LEU A 134 8.83 9.19 16.57
CA LEU A 134 8.13 10.44 16.26
C LEU A 134 7.05 10.73 17.29
N ASP A 135 5.95 9.95 17.29
CA ASP A 135 4.92 10.02 18.32
C ASP A 135 3.98 8.80 18.24
N TRP A 136 2.99 8.75 19.12
CA TRP A 136 1.93 7.73 19.18
C TRP A 136 0.70 8.12 18.36
N TYR A 137 0.19 7.19 17.54
CA TYR A 137 -0.97 7.40 16.67
C TYR A 137 -2.09 6.41 16.98
N LYS A 138 -3.35 6.79 16.74
CA LYS A 138 -4.54 5.96 16.96
C LYS A 138 -4.72 4.84 15.92
N ASP A 139 -4.02 4.93 14.80
CA ASP A 139 -4.14 4.02 13.66
C ASP A 139 -2.78 3.54 13.13
N ALA A 140 -2.75 2.33 12.58
CA ALA A 140 -1.56 1.72 12.01
C ALA A 140 -1.05 2.47 10.76
N GLU A 141 -1.92 3.24 10.08
CA GLU A 141 -1.56 4.09 8.95
C GLU A 141 -0.99 5.47 9.37
N PHE A 142 -0.87 5.73 10.67
CA PHE A 142 -0.30 6.93 11.27
C PHE A 142 -0.95 8.25 10.82
N LYS A 143 -2.28 8.27 10.68
CA LYS A 143 -3.07 9.45 10.26
C LYS A 143 -3.52 10.32 11.44
N PHE A 144 -3.82 9.70 12.58
CA PHE A 144 -4.42 10.38 13.74
C PHE A 144 -3.47 10.34 14.93
N LEU A 145 -2.88 11.47 15.28
CA LEU A 145 -2.04 11.62 16.47
C LEU A 145 -2.87 11.40 17.75
N TYR A 146 -2.33 10.66 18.72
CA TYR A 146 -3.00 10.44 20.00
C TYR A 146 -2.74 11.59 20.99
N ASP A 147 -3.81 12.13 21.58
CA ASP A 147 -3.73 13.13 22.64
C ASP A 147 -3.86 12.45 24.01
N PHE A 148 -2.80 12.52 24.82
CA PHE A 148 -2.75 11.89 26.15
C PHE A 148 -3.63 12.58 27.21
N THR A 149 -4.33 13.65 26.86
CA THR A 149 -5.36 14.26 27.71
C THR A 149 -6.75 13.67 27.46
N GLU A 150 -6.93 12.91 26.39
CA GLU A 150 -8.18 12.24 26.05
C GLU A 150 -8.50 11.12 27.05
N LYS A 151 -9.78 10.98 27.37
CA LYS A 151 -10.27 9.90 28.25
C LYS A 151 -10.30 8.59 27.48
N VAL A 152 -9.97 7.49 28.16
CA VAL A 152 -10.09 6.15 27.62
C VAL A 152 -11.50 5.63 27.90
N ASP A 153 -12.27 5.43 26.83
CA ASP A 153 -13.67 4.97 26.82
C ASP A 153 -13.84 3.64 26.06
N GLY A 154 -12.73 2.99 25.69
CA GLY A 154 -12.66 1.71 25.01
C GLY A 154 -11.22 1.17 24.98
N ASN A 155 -11.04 -0.10 24.60
CA ASN A 155 -9.70 -0.65 24.35
C ASN A 155 -9.05 0.09 23.17
N LEU A 156 -7.81 0.53 23.32
CA LEU A 156 -7.10 1.35 22.34
C LEU A 156 -5.77 0.69 21.95
N ASN A 157 -5.48 0.64 20.66
CA ASN A 157 -4.15 0.35 20.16
C ASN A 157 -3.51 1.67 19.72
N LEU A 158 -2.36 2.00 20.31
CA LEU A 158 -1.57 3.17 19.96
C LEU A 158 -0.29 2.74 19.25
N TYR A 159 -0.08 3.24 18.04
CA TYR A 159 0.98 2.81 17.15
C TYR A 159 2.14 3.81 17.20
N ALA A 160 3.33 3.33 17.56
CA ALA A 160 4.56 4.12 17.53
C ALA A 160 4.96 4.37 16.07
N LYS A 161 5.01 5.64 15.67
CA LYS A 161 5.57 6.01 14.37
C LYS A 161 7.07 6.20 14.48
N TRP A 162 7.81 5.55 13.59
CA TRP A 162 9.26 5.59 13.54
C TRP A 162 9.73 6.22 12.23
N SER A 163 10.85 6.94 12.29
CA SER A 163 11.61 7.39 11.11
C SER A 163 12.99 6.75 11.15
N LYS A 164 13.41 6.08 10.08
CA LYS A 164 14.74 5.47 10.02
C LYS A 164 15.81 6.54 10.07
N LEU A 165 16.86 6.33 10.85
CA LEU A 165 18.00 7.23 10.94
C LEU A 165 19.14 6.73 10.06
N PHE A 166 19.71 7.64 9.28
CA PHE A 166 20.94 7.39 8.53
C PHE A 166 22.09 8.16 9.15
N LYS A 167 23.19 7.44 9.33
CA LYS A 167 24.44 7.96 9.85
C LYS A 167 25.23 8.63 8.74
N VAL A 168 25.51 9.92 8.91
CA VAL A 168 26.42 10.69 8.06
C VAL A 168 27.65 11.06 8.87
N ASN A 169 28.82 10.55 8.47
CA ASN A 169 30.10 10.92 9.09
C ASN A 169 30.76 12.07 8.31
N PHE A 170 31.40 12.99 9.01
CA PHE A 170 32.16 14.08 8.42
C PHE A 170 33.65 13.81 8.59
N ASP A 171 34.32 13.47 7.49
CA ASP A 171 35.78 13.38 7.43
C ASP A 171 36.36 14.70 6.94
N ALA A 172 36.70 15.57 7.89
CA ALA A 172 37.28 16.88 7.61
C ALA A 172 38.77 16.81 7.20
N GLY A 173 39.44 15.66 7.36
CA GLY A 173 40.89 15.53 7.14
C GLY A 173 41.75 16.40 8.08
N ILE A 174 41.24 16.67 9.29
CA ILE A 174 41.88 17.37 10.42
C ILE A 174 41.59 16.61 11.73
N GLU A 175 42.41 16.76 12.77
CA GLU A 175 42.33 15.95 14.00
C GLU A 175 41.00 16.08 14.77
N ILE A 176 40.37 17.26 14.77
CA ILE A 176 39.12 17.50 15.49
C ILE A 176 38.17 18.33 14.63
N TYR A 177 37.02 17.77 14.28
CA TYR A 177 35.89 18.48 13.69
C TYR A 177 34.59 18.10 14.42
N SER A 178 33.75 19.08 14.69
CA SER A 178 32.47 18.89 15.37
C SER A 178 31.33 19.53 14.55
N PRO A 179 30.26 18.79 14.23
CA PRO A 179 30.01 17.39 14.59
C PRO A 179 30.80 16.40 13.71
N ALA A 180 31.41 15.37 14.32
CA ALA A 180 32.10 14.29 13.59
C ALA A 180 31.12 13.33 12.87
N GLN A 181 29.90 13.23 13.39
CA GLN A 181 28.81 12.45 12.80
C GLN A 181 27.45 13.07 13.16
N VAL A 182 26.47 12.89 12.30
CA VAL A 182 25.08 13.29 12.52
C VAL A 182 24.15 12.15 12.08
N TYR A 183 23.04 11.97 12.79
CA TYR A 183 21.96 11.07 12.40
C TYR A 183 20.82 11.88 11.79
N VAL A 184 20.42 11.54 10.56
CA VAL A 184 19.37 12.25 9.81
C VAL A 184 18.25 11.28 9.49
N GLY A 185 17.00 11.69 9.71
CA GLY A 185 15.82 10.89 9.36
C GLY A 185 15.72 10.63 7.85
N GLU A 186 15.23 9.46 7.47
CA GLU A 186 14.97 9.06 6.09
C GLU A 186 14.08 10.09 5.37
N GLY A 187 14.48 10.47 4.15
CA GLY A 187 13.77 11.49 3.38
C GLY A 187 14.01 12.93 3.86
N LYS A 188 14.67 13.16 5.00
CA LYS A 188 15.03 14.50 5.47
C LYS A 188 16.35 14.96 4.82
N ARG A 189 16.52 16.28 4.76
CA ARG A 189 17.76 16.90 4.29
C ARG A 189 18.75 16.94 5.44
N LEU A 190 20.01 16.65 5.14
CA LEU A 190 21.11 16.94 6.05
C LEU A 190 21.24 18.47 6.16
N GLU A 191 21.17 19.02 7.36
CA GLU A 191 21.48 20.43 7.55
C GLU A 191 22.95 20.69 7.29
N LYS A 192 23.25 21.69 6.47
CA LYS A 192 24.63 22.10 6.22
C LYS A 192 25.25 22.56 7.54
N PRO A 193 26.42 22.03 7.95
CA PRO A 193 27.11 22.51 9.14
C PRO A 193 27.28 24.03 9.10
N THR A 194 26.92 24.70 10.20
CA THR A 194 26.92 26.17 10.30
C THR A 194 28.33 26.75 10.31
N THR A 195 29.30 25.99 10.79
CA THR A 195 30.72 26.32 10.73
C THR A 195 31.44 25.37 9.76
N PRO A 196 32.05 25.88 8.68
CA PRO A 196 32.92 25.06 7.84
C PRO A 196 34.15 24.63 8.66
N PRO A 197 34.74 23.44 8.40
CA PRO A 197 36.02 23.09 8.99
C PRO A 197 37.08 24.10 8.56
N GLU A 198 38.05 24.36 9.43
CA GLU A 198 39.21 25.23 9.15
C GLU A 198 40.48 24.40 9.07
N LYS A 199 41.24 24.57 7.98
CA LYS A 199 42.55 23.95 7.80
C LYS A 199 43.55 25.04 7.39
N PRO A 200 44.61 25.30 8.19
CA PRO A 200 45.57 26.36 7.89
C PRO A 200 46.11 26.26 6.45
N TYR A 201 46.19 27.41 5.77
CA TYR A 201 46.72 27.55 4.40
C TYR A 201 45.93 26.82 3.30
N ASN A 202 44.73 26.34 3.63
CA ASN A 202 43.79 25.72 2.70
C ASN A 202 42.40 26.38 2.78
N GLU A 203 41.76 26.56 1.63
CA GLU A 203 40.37 27.00 1.52
C GLU A 203 39.44 25.78 1.48
N PHE A 204 38.39 25.80 2.31
CA PHE A 204 37.36 24.76 2.30
C PHE A 204 36.41 24.97 1.13
N LEU A 205 36.46 24.07 0.15
CA LEU A 205 35.62 24.13 -1.05
C LEU A 205 34.24 23.49 -0.85
N GLY A 206 34.06 22.73 0.23
CA GLY A 206 32.81 22.06 0.60
C GLY A 206 32.98 20.56 0.81
N TRP A 207 31.86 19.87 0.97
CA TRP A 207 31.80 18.44 1.28
C TRP A 207 31.59 17.61 0.02
N CYS A 208 32.33 16.51 -0.15
CA CYS A 208 32.18 15.55 -1.23
C CYS A 208 31.59 14.23 -0.74
N ILE A 209 30.79 13.57 -1.57
CA ILE A 209 30.15 12.28 -1.25
C ILE A 209 31.07 11.08 -1.53
N ASP A 210 32.11 11.28 -2.35
CA ASP A 210 33.08 10.27 -2.72
C ASP A 210 34.43 10.49 -2.01
N SER A 211 35.11 9.40 -1.67
CA SER A 211 36.42 9.42 -1.01
C SER A 211 37.52 10.07 -1.86
N ASP A 212 37.35 10.08 -3.18
CA ASP A 212 38.25 10.72 -4.15
C ASP A 212 38.05 12.25 -4.24
N LYS A 213 37.03 12.81 -3.57
CA LYS A 213 36.71 14.25 -3.49
C LYS A 213 36.39 14.89 -4.85
N LYS A 214 35.77 14.14 -5.76
CA LYS A 214 35.41 14.60 -7.12
C LYS A 214 33.98 15.15 -7.20
N VAL A 215 33.05 14.65 -6.40
CA VAL A 215 31.61 14.94 -6.48
C VAL A 215 31.15 15.70 -5.23
N MET A 216 30.75 16.96 -5.41
CA MET A 216 30.22 17.80 -4.33
C MET A 216 28.85 17.30 -3.84
N TYR A 217 28.66 17.26 -2.52
CA TYR A 217 27.39 16.88 -1.92
C TYR A 217 26.37 18.03 -1.98
N ASN A 218 25.16 17.70 -2.42
CA ASN A 218 24.04 18.63 -2.52
C ASN A 218 23.16 18.56 -1.27
N PHE A 219 23.23 19.55 -0.38
CA PHE A 219 22.46 19.59 0.86
C PHE A 219 20.93 19.72 0.67
N ASN A 220 20.46 19.95 -0.56
CA ASN A 220 19.03 19.93 -0.87
C ASN A 220 18.49 18.52 -1.15
N GLU A 221 19.36 17.51 -1.27
CA GLU A 221 18.97 16.13 -1.45
C GLU A 221 18.62 15.43 -0.14
N ALA A 222 17.70 14.48 -0.24
CA ALA A 222 17.25 13.67 0.88
C ALA A 222 18.30 12.61 1.24
N VAL A 223 18.50 12.39 2.53
CA VAL A 223 19.36 11.34 3.06
C VAL A 223 18.58 10.02 3.10
N ASN A 224 19.03 9.04 2.30
CA ASN A 224 18.38 7.73 2.17
C ASN A 224 19.32 6.54 2.43
N LYS A 225 20.56 6.79 2.85
CA LYS A 225 21.56 5.76 3.20
C LYS A 225 22.65 6.32 4.11
N ASN A 226 23.40 5.45 4.77
CA ASN A 226 24.62 5.83 5.50
C ASN A 226 25.73 6.20 4.50
N PHE A 227 26.46 7.29 4.75
CA PHE A 227 27.62 7.69 3.95
C PHE A 227 28.59 8.57 4.73
N ILE A 228 29.76 8.80 4.14
CA ILE A 228 30.79 9.71 4.67
C ILE A 228 30.88 10.90 3.74
N LEU A 229 30.90 12.10 4.30
CA LEU A 229 31.23 13.33 3.59
C LEU A 229 32.68 13.68 3.83
N TYR A 230 33.42 13.87 2.75
CA TYR A 230 34.86 14.19 2.77
C TYR A 230 35.08 15.66 2.47
N ALA A 231 35.79 16.37 3.34
CA ALA A 231 36.12 17.77 3.10
C ALA A 231 37.06 17.91 1.89
N LYS A 232 36.67 18.76 0.94
CA LYS A 232 37.50 19.15 -0.19
C LYS A 232 38.19 20.47 0.12
N TRP A 233 39.50 20.47 -0.08
CA TRP A 233 40.39 21.60 0.23
C TRP A 233 41.14 22.04 -1.03
N ALA A 234 41.27 23.34 -1.24
CA ALA A 234 42.23 23.91 -2.18
C ALA A 234 43.38 24.60 -1.40
N PRO A 235 44.65 24.48 -1.83
CA PRO A 235 45.72 25.33 -1.29
C PRO A 235 45.42 26.81 -1.57
N ILE A 236 45.66 27.67 -0.58
CA ILE A 236 45.55 29.12 -0.79
C ILE A 236 46.73 29.59 -1.65
N ASN A 237 46.44 30.24 -2.78
CA ASN A 237 47.45 30.83 -3.66
C ASN A 237 47.80 32.25 -3.19
N TYR A 238 49.08 32.49 -2.91
CA TYR A 238 49.65 33.80 -2.66
C TYR A 238 50.27 34.36 -3.95
N SER A 239 50.07 35.64 -4.25
CA SER A 239 50.59 36.25 -5.49
C SER A 239 52.06 36.68 -5.37
N ILE A 240 52.81 36.54 -6.46
CA ILE A 240 54.18 37.04 -6.62
C ILE A 240 54.19 38.09 -7.73
N THR A 241 54.77 39.24 -7.45
CA THR A 241 54.93 40.33 -8.42
C THR A 241 56.42 40.58 -8.69
N TYR A 242 56.86 40.56 -9.96
CA TYR A 242 58.24 40.91 -10.35
C TYR A 242 58.25 42.22 -11.12
N ASN A 243 59.14 43.13 -10.72
CA ASN A 243 59.37 44.40 -11.40
C ASN A 243 60.77 44.39 -12.05
N LEU A 244 60.80 44.22 -13.37
CA LEU A 244 62.02 43.96 -14.14
C LEU A 244 62.87 45.21 -14.45
N ASN A 245 62.36 46.41 -14.18
CA ASN A 245 63.03 47.69 -14.45
C ASN A 245 63.70 47.75 -15.84
N SER A 246 62.91 47.45 -16.88
CA SER A 246 63.31 47.44 -18.31
C SER A 246 64.30 46.33 -18.72
N GLY A 247 64.57 45.36 -17.85
CA GLY A 247 65.18 44.09 -18.22
C GLY A 247 64.16 43.14 -18.83
N THR A 248 64.65 42.05 -19.41
CA THR A 248 63.81 40.95 -19.89
C THR A 248 64.15 39.71 -19.10
N ILE A 249 63.14 38.97 -18.65
CA ILE A 249 63.37 37.69 -18.00
C ILE A 249 63.37 36.61 -19.08
N ASN A 250 64.43 35.82 -19.16
CA ASN A 250 64.51 34.68 -20.08
C ASN A 250 64.12 33.41 -19.32
N GLY A 251 62.82 33.24 -19.09
CA GLY A 251 62.24 32.08 -18.40
C GLY A 251 61.02 32.44 -17.53
N ASN A 252 60.18 31.44 -17.20
CA ASN A 252 58.91 31.65 -16.51
C ASN A 252 59.07 31.63 -14.98
N ASN A 253 59.37 32.78 -14.37
CA ASN A 253 59.20 32.92 -12.92
C ASN A 253 57.69 32.82 -12.55
N PRO A 254 57.28 32.07 -11.52
CA PRO A 254 55.87 31.86 -11.19
C PRO A 254 55.19 33.13 -10.65
N SER A 255 53.94 33.40 -11.04
CA SER A 255 53.14 34.56 -10.59
C SER A 255 52.33 34.31 -9.31
N THR A 256 52.26 33.06 -8.85
CA THR A 256 51.62 32.67 -7.59
C THR A 256 52.38 31.51 -6.97
N TYR A 257 52.21 31.32 -5.67
CA TYR A 257 52.77 30.18 -4.94
C TYR A 257 51.86 29.77 -3.77
N THR A 258 51.97 28.53 -3.38
CA THR A 258 51.33 27.92 -2.22
C THR A 258 52.38 27.67 -1.13
N LEU A 259 51.93 27.35 0.10
CA LEU A 259 52.82 27.10 1.22
C LEU A 259 53.89 26.02 0.94
N ASN A 260 53.60 25.05 0.08
CA ASN A 260 54.49 23.93 -0.20
C ASN A 260 55.45 24.19 -1.36
N ASP A 261 55.31 25.32 -2.05
CA ASP A 261 56.12 25.63 -3.21
C ASP A 261 57.49 26.17 -2.79
N THR A 262 58.53 25.71 -3.47
CA THR A 262 59.87 26.31 -3.43
C THR A 262 60.16 26.87 -4.81
N ILE A 263 60.52 28.14 -4.89
CA ILE A 263 60.71 28.89 -6.14
C ILE A 263 62.09 29.51 -6.12
N THR A 264 62.90 29.26 -7.14
CA THR A 264 64.16 29.98 -7.38
C THR A 264 63.93 30.99 -8.50
N PHE A 265 64.39 32.22 -8.32
CA PHE A 265 64.24 33.29 -9.31
C PHE A 265 65.33 33.21 -10.36
N LEU A 266 64.94 33.28 -11.62
CA LEU A 266 65.87 33.37 -12.73
C LEU A 266 66.45 34.79 -12.86
N GLU A 267 67.71 34.87 -13.29
CA GLU A 267 68.36 36.15 -13.63
C GLU A 267 67.79 36.72 -14.93
N PRO A 268 67.34 37.99 -14.95
CA PRO A 268 66.99 38.67 -16.18
C PRO A 268 68.25 39.13 -16.93
N THR A 269 68.09 39.51 -18.21
CA THR A 269 69.17 40.06 -19.05
C THR A 269 68.82 41.43 -19.66
N ARG A 270 69.86 42.25 -19.95
CA ARG A 270 69.74 43.54 -20.65
C ARG A 270 71.02 43.92 -21.41
N ASP A 271 71.02 43.81 -22.74
CA ASP A 271 72.19 44.04 -23.60
C ASP A 271 72.81 45.42 -23.45
N GLY A 272 74.14 45.48 -23.38
CA GLY A 272 74.88 46.73 -23.16
C GLY A 272 74.80 47.26 -21.73
N PHE A 273 74.16 46.51 -20.82
CA PHE A 273 74.09 46.77 -19.38
C PHE A 273 74.42 45.50 -18.56
N LEU A 274 74.85 45.66 -17.31
CA LEU A 274 75.13 44.55 -16.38
C LEU A 274 73.97 44.35 -15.37
N PHE A 275 73.56 43.10 -15.08
CA PHE A 275 72.55 42.77 -14.04
C PHE A 275 73.18 42.74 -12.64
N ASN A 276 72.50 43.33 -11.66
CA ASN A 276 73.04 43.53 -10.31
C ASN A 276 72.14 42.95 -9.18
N GLY A 277 71.24 42.00 -9.47
CA GLY A 277 70.49 41.25 -8.45
C GLY A 277 69.00 41.61 -8.29
N TRP A 278 68.28 40.76 -7.54
CA TRP A 278 66.85 40.87 -7.18
C TRP A 278 66.66 41.35 -5.73
N TYR A 279 65.69 42.24 -5.49
CA TYR A 279 65.44 42.82 -4.16
C TYR A 279 63.96 42.83 -3.81
N ASN A 280 63.60 42.67 -2.54
CA ASN A 280 62.21 42.70 -2.05
C ASN A 280 61.60 44.12 -1.96
N ASN A 281 62.32 45.15 -2.41
CA ASN A 281 61.89 46.54 -2.36
C ASN A 281 62.44 47.34 -3.55
N SER A 282 61.70 48.37 -3.97
CA SER A 282 62.03 49.23 -5.11
C SER A 282 63.21 50.17 -4.88
N SER A 283 63.64 50.33 -3.62
CA SER A 283 64.79 51.15 -3.26
C SER A 283 66.10 50.39 -3.38
N PHE A 284 66.05 49.08 -3.68
CA PHE A 284 67.18 48.15 -3.78
C PHE A 284 68.10 48.19 -2.55
N THR A 285 67.51 48.21 -1.35
CA THR A 285 68.22 48.17 -0.06
C THR A 285 68.15 46.78 0.59
N GLY A 286 69.16 46.40 1.38
CA GLY A 286 69.26 45.07 2.01
C GLY A 286 70.05 44.06 1.17
N ASP A 287 69.98 42.78 1.53
CA ASP A 287 70.60 41.68 0.78
C ASP A 287 69.74 41.29 -0.45
N GLU A 288 70.39 40.69 -1.45
CA GLU A 288 69.69 40.17 -2.63
C GLU A 288 68.87 38.91 -2.30
N VAL A 289 67.80 38.68 -3.08
CA VAL A 289 66.86 37.57 -2.86
C VAL A 289 66.88 36.62 -4.05
N GLU A 290 67.22 35.35 -3.80
CA GLU A 290 67.37 34.32 -4.84
C GLU A 290 66.06 33.54 -5.11
N GLY A 291 65.03 33.66 -4.27
CA GLY A 291 63.79 32.88 -4.41
C GLY A 291 62.84 32.93 -3.21
N ILE A 292 61.84 32.04 -3.21
CA ILE A 292 60.89 31.78 -2.10
C ILE A 292 61.06 30.32 -1.65
N ASN A 293 61.29 30.08 -0.36
CA ASN A 293 61.41 28.74 0.20
C ASN A 293 60.06 28.17 0.69
N SER A 294 59.93 26.84 0.69
CA SER A 294 58.78 26.13 1.27
C SER A 294 58.50 26.58 2.71
N GLY A 295 57.21 26.76 3.04
CA GLY A 295 56.72 27.30 4.32
C GLY A 295 56.49 28.82 4.30
N SER A 296 56.82 29.52 3.21
CA SER A 296 56.51 30.95 3.09
C SER A 296 55.02 31.18 2.81
N HIS A 297 54.46 32.28 3.32
CA HIS A 297 53.06 32.64 3.11
C HIS A 297 52.89 34.16 2.88
N GLY A 298 51.75 34.54 2.28
CA GLY A 298 51.38 35.93 1.95
C GLY A 298 51.96 36.43 0.62
N SER A 299 51.28 37.37 -0.03
CA SER A 299 51.73 37.93 -1.32
C SER A 299 53.05 38.70 -1.22
N LYS A 300 53.91 38.64 -2.25
CA LYS A 300 55.26 39.24 -2.27
C LYS A 300 55.58 39.98 -3.57
N THR A 301 56.48 40.97 -3.50
CA THR A 301 56.95 41.76 -4.66
C THR A 301 58.47 41.88 -4.69
N PHE A 302 59.10 41.74 -5.88
CA PHE A 302 60.56 41.76 -6.09
C PHE A 302 61.00 42.65 -7.28
N HIS A 303 62.20 43.24 -7.27
CA HIS A 303 62.69 44.26 -8.22
C HIS A 303 64.13 44.00 -8.75
N ALA A 304 64.41 44.23 -10.05
CA ALA A 304 65.71 43.98 -10.74
C ALA A 304 66.58 45.25 -11.00
N LYS A 305 67.93 45.20 -11.01
CA LYS A 305 68.84 46.38 -11.08
C LYS A 305 69.94 46.31 -12.20
N TRP A 306 70.36 47.44 -12.83
CA TRP A 306 71.18 47.51 -14.10
C TRP A 306 72.20 48.70 -14.32
N ALA A 307 73.27 48.60 -15.17
CA ALA A 307 74.24 49.71 -15.55
C ALA A 307 75.05 49.62 -16.94
N PRO A 308 75.33 50.72 -17.76
CA PRO A 308 75.90 50.73 -19.18
C PRO A 308 77.45 50.93 -19.46
N ILE A 309 77.96 50.75 -20.72
CA ILE A 309 79.42 50.67 -21.17
C ILE A 309 79.85 51.56 -22.44
N ASN A 310 81.08 52.17 -22.58
CA ASN A 310 81.57 53.20 -23.62
C ASN A 310 82.89 52.91 -24.48
N TYR A 311 83.13 53.54 -25.71
CA TYR A 311 84.21 53.30 -26.78
C TYR A 311 84.70 54.52 -27.76
N GLU A 312 85.74 54.44 -28.70
CA GLU A 312 86.45 55.57 -29.52
C GLU A 312 86.65 55.45 -31.13
N ILE A 313 86.92 56.54 -31.95
CA ILE A 313 86.99 56.64 -33.51
C ILE A 313 88.12 57.56 -34.23
N THR A 314 88.63 57.32 -35.51
CA THR A 314 89.67 58.15 -36.33
C THR A 314 89.61 58.11 -37.94
N TYR A 315 90.08 59.12 -38.79
CA TYR A 315 89.96 59.25 -40.33
C TYR A 315 91.19 59.76 -41.24
N ASN A 316 91.33 59.40 -42.57
CA ASN A 316 92.38 59.81 -43.62
C ASN A 316 91.86 60.00 -45.12
N LEU A 317 92.27 60.98 -45.96
CA LEU A 317 91.50 61.51 -47.16
C LEU A 317 92.06 61.52 -48.62
N ASN A 318 93.36 61.39 -48.90
CA ASN A 318 93.93 61.35 -50.27
C ASN A 318 93.52 62.48 -51.26
N ASN A 319 93.80 63.75 -50.91
CA ASN A 319 93.58 64.96 -51.73
C ASN A 319 92.11 65.29 -52.10
N GLY A 320 91.13 64.65 -51.45
CA GLY A 320 89.74 65.13 -51.40
C GLY A 320 89.47 65.90 -50.10
N THR A 321 88.20 66.26 -49.87
CA THR A 321 87.78 67.09 -48.73
C THR A 321 86.82 66.33 -47.80
N ASN A 322 87.09 66.26 -46.49
CA ASN A 322 86.23 65.54 -45.51
C ASN A 322 84.89 66.23 -45.26
N ASN A 323 83.96 65.46 -44.71
CA ASN A 323 82.69 65.96 -44.21
C ASN A 323 82.77 66.29 -42.70
N SER A 324 82.28 67.47 -42.30
CA SER A 324 82.38 68.00 -40.93
C SER A 324 81.50 67.29 -39.89
N SER A 325 80.59 66.40 -40.31
CA SER A 325 79.62 65.73 -39.44
C SER A 325 80.10 64.40 -38.80
N ASN A 326 81.36 64.02 -38.96
CA ASN A 326 81.90 62.74 -38.47
C ASN A 326 82.54 62.87 -37.03
N PRO A 327 82.12 62.12 -35.97
CA PRO A 327 82.52 62.28 -34.54
C PRO A 327 83.69 61.38 -34.03
N LEU A 328 84.09 61.51 -32.74
CA LEU A 328 85.31 60.91 -32.12
C LEU A 328 85.13 59.80 -31.05
N ARG A 329 83.97 59.66 -30.37
CA ARG A 329 83.69 58.61 -29.34
C ARG A 329 82.22 58.14 -29.38
N TYR A 330 81.89 56.98 -28.81
CA TYR A 330 80.52 56.43 -28.77
C TYR A 330 80.29 55.35 -27.68
N ASN A 331 79.04 55.08 -27.29
CA ASN A 331 78.61 54.01 -26.37
C ASN A 331 77.43 53.21 -26.95
N THR A 332 76.95 52.17 -26.26
CA THR A 332 75.88 51.30 -26.79
C THR A 332 74.56 52.02 -27.07
N THR A 333 74.33 53.22 -26.51
CA THR A 333 73.16 54.05 -26.82
C THR A 333 73.39 55.05 -27.96
N ASP A 334 74.61 55.15 -28.49
CA ASP A 334 74.99 56.16 -29.49
C ASP A 334 74.93 55.62 -30.93
N THR A 335 74.37 56.39 -31.87
CA THR A 335 74.36 56.07 -33.32
C THR A 335 75.02 57.20 -34.13
N ILE A 336 75.91 56.86 -35.08
CA ILE A 336 76.80 57.74 -35.83
C ILE A 336 76.84 57.30 -37.30
N VAL A 337 76.64 58.18 -38.27
CA VAL A 337 76.74 57.86 -39.71
C VAL A 337 77.88 58.65 -40.35
N LEU A 338 78.72 57.96 -41.13
CA LEU A 338 79.91 58.54 -41.76
C LEU A 338 79.58 59.10 -43.13
N GLN A 339 80.05 60.31 -43.40
CA GLN A 339 79.73 61.05 -44.61
C GLN A 339 80.88 61.08 -45.63
N ASP A 340 80.54 61.09 -46.92
CA ASP A 340 81.48 60.99 -48.05
C ASP A 340 82.27 62.30 -48.32
N PRO A 341 83.54 62.19 -48.79
CA PRO A 341 84.34 63.28 -49.37
C PRO A 341 84.20 63.36 -50.91
N THR A 342 84.67 64.43 -51.59
CA THR A 342 84.42 64.69 -53.03
C THR A 342 85.67 64.96 -53.93
N LYS A 343 85.58 64.65 -55.27
CA LYS A 343 86.56 64.92 -56.37
C LYS A 343 85.94 64.85 -57.81
N THR A 344 86.09 65.85 -58.70
CA THR A 344 85.39 65.95 -60.04
C THR A 344 85.96 65.08 -61.17
N GLY A 345 85.11 64.38 -61.94
CA GLY A 345 85.53 63.49 -63.08
C GLY A 345 86.10 62.14 -62.63
N TYR A 346 86.05 61.91 -61.31
CA TYR A 346 86.49 60.72 -60.60
C TYR A 346 85.41 60.36 -59.58
N THR A 347 85.35 59.11 -59.16
CA THR A 347 84.36 58.64 -58.17
C THR A 347 85.04 58.31 -56.85
N PHE A 348 84.48 58.77 -55.72
CA PHE A 348 84.90 58.36 -54.38
C PHE A 348 84.57 56.90 -54.14
N THR A 349 85.54 56.08 -53.72
CA THR A 349 85.36 54.63 -53.60
C THR A 349 85.13 54.14 -52.17
N GLY A 350 85.28 54.99 -51.15
CA GLY A 350 84.86 54.70 -49.77
C GLY A 350 85.86 55.03 -48.67
N TRP A 351 85.36 55.02 -47.42
CA TRP A 351 86.15 55.03 -46.19
C TRP A 351 86.51 53.61 -45.77
N TYR A 352 87.77 53.31 -45.47
CA TYR A 352 88.27 51.96 -45.23
C TYR A 352 89.02 51.89 -43.89
N ASN A 353 88.70 50.91 -43.05
CA ASN A 353 89.41 50.71 -41.80
C ASN A 353 90.80 50.10 -41.99
N GLN A 354 91.52 49.94 -40.89
CA GLN A 354 92.90 49.41 -40.88
C GLN A 354 93.02 47.98 -41.42
N SER A 355 91.95 47.19 -41.40
CA SER A 355 91.88 45.88 -42.03
C SER A 355 91.47 45.96 -43.51
N ASN A 356 91.50 47.16 -44.11
CA ASN A 356 91.07 47.48 -45.48
C ASN A 356 89.56 47.25 -45.72
N ASN A 357 88.74 47.27 -44.67
CA ASN A 357 87.29 47.08 -44.80
C ASN A 357 86.57 48.41 -44.90
N LYS A 358 85.65 48.54 -45.85
CA LYS A 358 84.85 49.77 -46.02
C LYS A 358 83.91 49.99 -44.81
N VAL A 359 83.81 51.22 -44.28
CA VAL A 359 82.98 51.58 -43.12
C VAL A 359 82.11 52.80 -43.41
N VAL A 360 80.83 52.76 -43.04
CA VAL A 360 79.82 53.78 -43.40
C VAL A 360 79.03 54.33 -42.21
N SER A 361 78.96 53.63 -41.07
CA SER A 361 78.31 54.10 -39.85
C SER A 361 78.81 53.30 -38.63
N ILE A 362 78.49 53.79 -37.43
CA ILE A 362 78.74 53.18 -36.13
C ILE A 362 77.42 53.30 -35.36
N ASN A 363 76.70 52.20 -35.15
CA ASN A 363 75.28 52.25 -34.74
C ASN A 363 75.10 52.12 -33.22
N SER A 364 73.93 52.51 -32.68
CA SER A 364 73.56 52.14 -31.31
C SER A 364 73.53 50.61 -31.21
N GLY A 365 74.06 50.09 -30.10
CA GLY A 365 74.37 48.68 -29.91
C GLY A 365 75.78 48.30 -30.35
N THR A 366 76.51 49.18 -31.06
CA THR A 366 77.90 48.90 -31.44
C THR A 366 78.79 48.93 -30.19
N ILE A 367 79.79 48.05 -30.15
CA ILE A 367 80.71 47.91 -29.04
C ILE A 367 82.16 47.81 -29.57
N GLY A 368 83.13 48.50 -28.98
CA GLY A 368 84.57 48.47 -29.36
C GLY A 368 85.14 49.71 -30.10
N ARG A 369 86.46 49.79 -30.40
CA ARG A 369 87.17 50.98 -30.99
C ARG A 369 87.36 50.95 -32.54
N ILE A 370 87.46 52.09 -33.26
CA ILE A 370 87.39 52.21 -34.76
C ILE A 370 88.39 53.24 -35.43
N SER A 371 88.92 53.01 -36.67
CA SER A 371 89.82 53.90 -37.49
C SER A 371 89.67 53.76 -39.04
N LEU A 372 89.79 54.81 -39.92
CA LEU A 372 89.34 54.87 -41.37
C LEU A 372 90.16 55.70 -42.46
N GLU A 373 90.11 55.38 -43.79
CA GLU A 373 90.85 55.93 -44.99
C GLU A 373 90.05 56.07 -46.33
N ALA A 374 90.24 57.11 -47.19
CA ALA A 374 89.46 57.44 -48.41
C ALA A 374 90.15 57.20 -49.82
N ARG A 375 89.48 56.70 -50.90
CA ARG A 375 90.08 56.34 -52.24
C ARG A 375 89.26 56.75 -53.52
N TRP A 376 89.84 56.73 -54.77
CA TRP A 376 89.28 57.32 -56.04
C TRP A 376 89.50 56.55 -57.40
N ALA A 377 88.67 56.73 -58.46
CA ALA A 377 88.82 56.14 -59.85
C ALA A 377 88.24 56.99 -61.04
N LEU A 378 88.74 56.84 -62.30
CA LEU A 378 88.28 57.52 -63.55
C LEU A 378 86.83 57.17 -63.94
N THR A 379 86.05 58.14 -64.43
CA THR A 379 84.62 57.92 -64.76
C THR A 379 84.40 57.66 -66.26
N SER A 380 84.23 56.40 -66.64
CA SER A 380 83.67 55.99 -67.94
C SER A 380 82.15 56.20 -67.95
N TYR A 381 81.59 56.66 -69.07
CA TYR A 381 80.14 56.76 -69.26
C TYR A 381 79.60 55.54 -70.01
N SER A 382 78.47 54.99 -69.57
CA SER A 382 77.87 53.84 -70.23
C SER A 382 77.04 54.25 -71.44
N ILE A 383 77.01 53.37 -72.44
CA ILE A 383 75.97 53.35 -73.47
C ILE A 383 75.18 52.08 -73.26
N ASP A 384 73.90 52.24 -72.93
CA ASP A 384 72.99 51.14 -72.70
C ASP A 384 71.99 51.01 -73.85
N TYR A 385 71.94 49.83 -74.46
CA TYR A 385 70.92 49.50 -75.46
C TYR A 385 69.86 48.63 -74.81
N ASN A 386 68.69 49.19 -74.58
CA ASN A 386 67.54 48.43 -74.19
C ASN A 386 66.94 47.77 -75.42
N LEU A 387 67.28 46.50 -75.60
CA LEU A 387 66.82 45.66 -76.69
C LEU A 387 65.38 45.16 -76.52
N TYR A 388 64.73 45.38 -75.36
CA TYR A 388 63.40 44.85 -75.05
C TYR A 388 63.19 43.39 -75.48
N GLY A 389 64.18 42.54 -75.24
CA GLY A 389 64.12 41.10 -75.52
C GLY A 389 64.59 40.65 -76.91
N GLY A 390 65.07 41.58 -77.76
CA GLY A 390 65.79 41.22 -78.99
C GLY A 390 67.25 40.82 -78.76
N THR A 391 67.87 40.32 -79.82
CA THR A 391 69.27 39.87 -79.93
C THR A 391 69.93 40.60 -81.10
N THR A 392 71.26 40.73 -81.12
CA THR A 392 72.00 41.41 -82.21
C THR A 392 73.10 40.51 -82.74
N GLU A 393 73.27 40.41 -84.06
CA GLU A 393 74.38 39.68 -84.71
C GLU A 393 75.64 40.56 -84.97
N GLY A 394 75.68 41.80 -84.45
CA GLY A 394 76.85 42.70 -84.48
C GLY A 394 76.83 43.73 -83.34
N SER A 395 77.95 43.89 -82.61
CA SER A 395 77.97 44.58 -81.31
C SER A 395 78.14 46.10 -81.41
N ASN A 396 77.17 46.86 -80.88
CA ASN A 396 77.33 48.29 -80.62
C ASN A 396 78.20 48.52 -79.35
N PRO A 397 79.00 49.61 -79.27
CA PRO A 397 79.87 49.87 -78.11
C PRO A 397 79.09 50.14 -76.82
N SER A 398 79.54 49.59 -75.69
CA SER A 398 78.84 49.64 -74.38
C SER A 398 79.33 50.75 -73.43
N THR A 399 80.47 51.36 -73.72
CA THR A 399 81.01 52.46 -72.93
C THR A 399 81.64 53.49 -73.84
N TYR A 400 81.65 54.71 -73.35
CA TYR A 400 82.35 55.80 -73.96
C TYR A 400 82.90 56.69 -72.85
N THR A 401 84.09 57.21 -73.02
CA THR A 401 84.66 58.23 -72.15
C THR A 401 84.29 59.61 -72.71
N VAL A 402 84.61 60.67 -71.96
CA VAL A 402 84.51 62.03 -72.49
C VAL A 402 85.31 62.24 -73.80
N GLU A 403 86.08 61.24 -74.28
CA GLU A 403 86.97 61.33 -75.44
C GLU A 403 86.51 60.56 -76.72
N ASP A 404 85.34 59.87 -76.78
CA ASP A 404 84.94 58.90 -77.87
C ASP A 404 83.81 59.32 -78.89
N SER A 405 83.57 58.59 -80.04
CA SER A 405 82.42 58.74 -81.01
C SER A 405 81.87 57.40 -81.64
N VAL A 406 80.54 57.19 -81.85
CA VAL A 406 79.88 55.84 -82.07
C VAL A 406 78.70 55.79 -83.11
N THR A 407 78.45 54.64 -83.81
CA THR A 407 77.28 54.32 -84.74
C THR A 407 76.58 52.96 -84.42
N PHE A 408 75.27 52.76 -84.70
CA PHE A 408 74.44 51.60 -84.25
C PHE A 408 73.97 50.60 -85.35
N HIS A 409 73.88 49.29 -85.01
CA HIS A 409 73.32 48.18 -85.80
C HIS A 409 71.90 47.75 -85.37
N SER A 410 71.15 47.06 -86.24
CA SER A 410 69.77 46.57 -86.00
C SER A 410 69.70 45.19 -85.32
N PRO A 411 68.83 44.98 -84.30
CA PRO A 411 68.55 43.70 -83.64
C PRO A 411 67.42 42.85 -84.29
N THR A 412 67.30 41.58 -83.87
CA THR A 412 66.23 40.60 -84.19
C THR A 412 65.54 40.04 -82.93
N ARG A 413 64.25 39.67 -82.99
CA ARG A 413 63.52 39.07 -81.84
C ARG A 413 62.47 38.06 -82.30
N ASP A 414 62.57 36.81 -81.88
CA ASP A 414 61.64 35.75 -82.28
C ASP A 414 60.20 36.07 -81.88
N GLY A 415 59.27 35.98 -82.85
CA GLY A 415 57.86 36.30 -82.67
C GLY A 415 57.52 37.80 -82.69
N TYR A 416 58.46 38.68 -83.08
CA TYR A 416 58.27 40.13 -83.18
C TYR A 416 58.97 40.73 -84.42
N ASP A 417 58.44 41.83 -84.94
CA ASP A 417 59.08 42.68 -85.96
C ASP A 417 59.81 43.89 -85.33
N PHE A 418 60.98 44.31 -85.88
CA PHE A 418 61.81 45.43 -85.36
C PHE A 418 61.47 46.78 -86.01
N ASP A 419 61.18 47.80 -85.19
CA ASP A 419 60.73 49.12 -85.66
C ASP A 419 61.82 50.23 -85.62
N GLY A 420 62.91 50.10 -84.85
CA GLY A 420 64.00 51.10 -84.75
C GLY A 420 64.52 51.43 -83.33
N TRP A 421 65.60 52.24 -83.24
CA TRP A 421 66.25 52.72 -81.98
C TRP A 421 65.81 54.13 -81.56
N TYR A 422 65.52 54.38 -80.28
CA TYR A 422 65.04 55.68 -79.76
C TYR A 422 65.79 56.11 -78.49
N SER A 423 65.98 57.42 -78.28
CA SER A 423 66.68 57.96 -77.08
C SER A 423 65.84 57.96 -75.80
N ASN A 424 64.58 57.51 -75.87
CA ASN A 424 63.66 57.46 -74.75
C ASN A 424 62.77 56.22 -74.83
N SER A 425 62.32 55.74 -73.67
CA SER A 425 61.47 54.56 -73.52
C SER A 425 60.01 54.77 -73.95
N SER A 426 59.58 56.02 -74.17
CA SER A 426 58.24 56.32 -74.72
C SER A 426 58.20 56.18 -76.24
N PHE A 427 59.34 55.88 -76.88
CA PHE A 427 59.52 55.76 -78.33
C PHE A 427 58.98 56.96 -79.13
N SER A 428 59.02 58.15 -78.52
CA SER A 428 58.57 59.39 -79.16
C SER A 428 59.70 60.03 -79.99
N GLY A 429 59.34 60.65 -81.11
CA GLY A 429 60.29 61.28 -82.04
C GLY A 429 60.70 60.40 -83.23
N ILE A 430 61.87 60.67 -83.79
CA ILE A 430 62.47 59.92 -84.92
C ILE A 430 63.54 58.97 -84.35
N SER A 431 63.77 57.82 -84.99
CA SER A 431 64.80 56.88 -84.58
C SER A 431 66.23 57.45 -84.73
N VAL A 432 67.16 57.03 -83.86
CA VAL A 432 68.56 57.50 -83.75
C VAL A 432 69.58 56.44 -84.17
N GLY A 433 70.74 56.90 -84.69
CA GLY A 433 71.77 56.01 -85.26
C GLY A 433 73.20 56.04 -84.64
N GLY A 434 73.51 56.87 -83.61
CA GLY A 434 74.86 56.98 -83.01
C GLY A 434 75.09 58.09 -81.93
N ILE A 435 76.34 58.29 -81.44
CA ILE A 435 76.80 59.28 -80.42
C ILE A 435 78.06 60.09 -80.89
N SER A 436 78.18 61.37 -80.51
CA SER A 436 79.29 62.32 -80.86
C SER A 436 80.31 62.63 -79.74
N HIS A 437 81.52 63.13 -80.09
CA HIS A 437 82.64 63.50 -79.21
C HIS A 437 82.31 64.57 -78.13
N SER A 438 83.04 64.56 -76.98
CA SER A 438 82.89 65.44 -75.77
C SER A 438 81.61 65.27 -74.93
N SER A 439 80.80 64.27 -75.25
CA SER A 439 79.58 63.99 -74.49
C SER A 439 79.93 63.48 -73.08
N THR A 440 79.21 63.93 -72.07
CA THR A 440 79.36 63.46 -70.68
C THR A 440 78.06 62.86 -70.16
N GLY A 441 78.18 61.92 -69.23
CA GLY A 441 77.05 61.21 -68.63
C GLY A 441 76.60 59.98 -69.42
N ASN A 442 75.96 59.04 -68.73
CA ASN A 442 75.51 57.80 -69.36
C ASN A 442 74.37 58.06 -70.38
N LYS A 443 74.30 57.23 -71.44
CA LYS A 443 73.29 57.30 -72.50
C LYS A 443 72.51 56.00 -72.59
N THR A 444 71.24 56.08 -72.92
CA THR A 444 70.39 54.89 -73.14
C THR A 444 69.60 55.02 -74.44
N PHE A 445 69.54 53.92 -75.20
CA PHE A 445 68.79 53.79 -76.45
C PHE A 445 67.87 52.58 -76.41
N HIS A 446 66.70 52.68 -77.01
CA HIS A 446 65.56 51.79 -76.81
C HIS A 446 65.07 51.22 -78.15
N ALA A 447 65.10 49.88 -78.30
CA ALA A 447 64.62 49.13 -79.46
C ALA A 447 63.09 48.93 -79.39
N LYS A 448 62.35 49.27 -80.45
CA LYS A 448 60.90 49.08 -80.51
C LYS A 448 60.52 47.82 -81.32
N TRP A 449 59.50 47.09 -80.85
CA TRP A 449 59.04 45.81 -81.42
C TRP A 449 57.52 45.71 -81.53
N THR A 450 57.03 44.98 -82.54
CA THR A 450 55.60 44.64 -82.72
C THR A 450 55.38 43.10 -82.74
N PRO A 451 54.50 42.50 -81.90
CA PRO A 451 54.30 41.04 -81.81
C PRO A 451 53.53 40.41 -83.01
N VAL A 452 53.85 39.15 -83.34
CA VAL A 452 53.17 38.33 -84.36
C VAL A 452 52.05 37.46 -83.75
N ASN A 453 50.93 37.28 -84.46
CA ASN A 453 49.76 36.47 -84.03
C ASN A 453 49.73 35.05 -84.66
N TYR A 454 49.31 34.05 -83.88
CA TYR A 454 49.14 32.62 -84.22
C TYR A 454 47.71 32.14 -83.89
N THR A 455 47.28 30.99 -84.44
CA THR A 455 45.92 30.44 -84.31
C THR A 455 45.82 29.21 -83.40
N ILE A 456 44.63 29.00 -82.80
CA ILE A 456 44.31 27.85 -81.94
C ILE A 456 43.05 27.14 -82.46
N ILE A 457 43.13 25.82 -82.64
CA ILE A 457 42.03 24.96 -83.12
C ILE A 457 41.68 23.91 -82.07
N TYR A 458 40.39 23.81 -81.71
CA TYR A 458 39.87 22.83 -80.75
C TYR A 458 38.97 21.79 -81.41
N ASN A 459 39.20 20.52 -81.12
CA ASN A 459 38.27 19.42 -81.37
C ASN A 459 37.80 18.84 -80.02
N SER A 460 36.53 19.06 -79.68
CA SER A 460 35.96 18.67 -78.38
C SER A 460 35.52 17.21 -78.30
N GLU A 461 35.70 16.40 -79.36
CA GLU A 461 35.41 14.95 -79.37
C GLU A 461 34.02 14.61 -78.80
N GLY A 462 32.98 15.28 -79.33
CA GLY A 462 31.58 15.09 -78.95
C GLY A 462 31.11 15.90 -77.73
N GLY A 463 31.97 16.69 -77.08
CA GLY A 463 31.58 17.68 -76.07
C GLY A 463 31.39 19.09 -76.65
N THR A 464 31.00 20.05 -75.80
CA THR A 464 30.90 21.47 -76.15
C THR A 464 32.09 22.23 -75.57
N ASN A 465 32.86 22.90 -76.44
CA ASN A 465 33.97 23.73 -75.98
C ASN A 465 33.48 24.96 -75.20
N ASN A 466 34.29 25.45 -74.26
CA ASN A 466 33.99 26.68 -73.56
C ASN A 466 34.14 27.87 -74.53
N ILE A 467 33.10 28.68 -74.69
CA ILE A 467 33.09 29.81 -75.64
C ILE A 467 34.16 30.87 -75.34
N SER A 468 34.66 30.93 -74.11
CA SER A 468 35.70 31.85 -73.69
C SER A 468 37.12 31.34 -73.98
N ASN A 469 37.29 30.14 -74.52
CA ASN A 469 38.59 29.68 -75.01
C ASN A 469 38.99 30.49 -76.28
N PRO A 470 40.16 31.15 -76.29
CA PRO A 470 40.58 32.01 -77.39
C PRO A 470 40.98 31.19 -78.64
N ILE A 471 40.79 31.78 -79.82
CA ILE A 471 41.13 31.15 -81.13
C ILE A 471 42.40 31.73 -81.78
N ILE A 472 42.98 32.78 -81.20
CA ILE A 472 44.24 33.40 -81.62
C ILE A 472 45.07 33.77 -80.39
N TYR A 473 46.39 33.81 -80.55
CA TYR A 473 47.32 34.24 -79.52
C TYR A 473 48.64 34.76 -80.10
N SER A 474 49.33 35.62 -79.36
CA SER A 474 50.67 36.11 -79.66
C SER A 474 51.68 35.55 -78.66
N VAL A 475 52.96 35.73 -78.96
CA VAL A 475 54.07 35.37 -78.04
C VAL A 475 53.97 36.06 -76.66
N GLN A 476 53.17 37.11 -76.50
CA GLN A 476 52.92 37.78 -75.21
C GLN A 476 51.80 37.14 -74.40
N ASP A 477 50.96 36.33 -75.03
CA ASP A 477 49.79 35.78 -74.38
C ASP A 477 50.14 34.54 -73.55
N SER A 478 49.47 34.41 -72.42
CA SER A 478 49.49 33.20 -71.62
C SER A 478 48.06 32.71 -71.51
N ILE A 479 47.76 31.61 -72.19
CA ILE A 479 46.40 31.06 -72.26
C ILE A 479 46.33 29.83 -71.39
N THR A 480 45.37 29.80 -70.48
CA THR A 480 44.98 28.57 -69.78
C THR A 480 43.69 28.08 -70.40
N PHE A 481 43.69 26.83 -70.86
CA PHE A 481 42.51 26.30 -71.53
C PHE A 481 41.45 25.92 -70.49
N LEU A 482 40.26 26.47 -70.70
CA LEU A 482 39.09 26.11 -69.93
C LEU A 482 38.58 24.73 -70.37
N SER A 483 38.08 24.00 -69.39
CA SER A 483 37.51 22.68 -69.62
C SER A 483 36.25 22.79 -70.51
N PRO A 484 36.14 21.98 -71.57
CA PRO A 484 34.89 21.76 -72.27
C PRO A 484 33.92 20.98 -71.37
N THR A 485 32.64 20.92 -71.74
CA THR A 485 31.63 20.10 -71.05
C THR A 485 31.14 18.97 -71.94
N ARG A 486 30.93 17.80 -71.36
CA ARG A 486 30.28 16.66 -72.01
C ARG A 486 29.47 15.90 -70.96
N THR A 487 28.15 15.88 -71.11
CA THR A 487 27.24 15.22 -70.16
C THR A 487 27.60 13.76 -69.97
N GLY A 488 27.78 13.31 -68.73
CA GLY A 488 28.11 11.91 -68.40
C GLY A 488 29.60 11.56 -68.38
N TYR A 489 30.49 12.53 -68.64
CA TYR A 489 31.93 12.30 -68.74
C TYR A 489 32.72 13.34 -67.93
N THR A 490 33.85 12.91 -67.34
CA THR A 490 34.83 13.79 -66.71
C THR A 490 35.87 14.21 -67.74
N PHE A 491 36.09 15.52 -67.86
CA PHE A 491 37.15 16.05 -68.72
C PHE A 491 38.53 15.76 -68.13
N ILE A 492 39.36 15.02 -68.87
CA ILE A 492 40.71 14.64 -68.43
C ILE A 492 41.75 15.67 -68.85
N GLY A 493 41.56 16.32 -69.99
CA GLY A 493 42.45 17.36 -70.49
C GLY A 493 42.38 17.57 -72.00
N TRP A 494 42.98 18.67 -72.44
CA TRP A 494 43.29 18.93 -73.85
C TRP A 494 44.61 18.25 -74.19
N TYR A 495 44.70 17.62 -75.34
CA TYR A 495 45.89 16.91 -75.81
C TYR A 495 46.28 17.38 -77.21
N ASN A 496 47.57 17.44 -77.51
CA ASN A 496 48.06 17.74 -78.86
C ASN A 496 47.98 16.50 -79.78
N GLN A 497 48.44 16.65 -81.03
CA GLN A 497 48.47 15.56 -82.02
C GLN A 497 49.42 14.41 -81.62
N ALA A 498 50.43 14.68 -80.79
CA ALA A 498 51.34 13.67 -80.24
C ALA A 498 50.79 12.97 -78.99
N ASN A 499 49.53 13.19 -78.61
CA ASN A 499 48.90 12.67 -77.38
C ASN A 499 49.53 13.18 -76.07
N GLU A 500 50.14 14.35 -76.07
CA GLU A 500 50.64 14.99 -74.85
C GLU A 500 49.59 15.94 -74.28
N LYS A 501 49.41 15.94 -72.96
CA LYS A 501 48.42 16.80 -72.28
C LYS A 501 48.91 18.25 -72.26
N ILE A 502 48.14 19.16 -72.85
CA ILE A 502 48.42 20.59 -72.92
C ILE A 502 47.39 21.35 -72.08
N ALA A 503 47.79 21.90 -70.95
CA ALA A 503 46.90 22.68 -70.06
C ALA A 503 46.94 24.18 -70.36
N THR A 504 48.09 24.67 -70.83
CA THR A 504 48.32 26.09 -71.10
C THR A 504 49.18 26.29 -72.34
N ILE A 505 48.98 27.42 -73.00
CA ILE A 505 50.02 28.05 -73.82
C ILE A 505 50.72 29.05 -72.90
N LYS A 506 52.03 28.87 -72.73
CA LYS A 506 52.83 29.76 -71.89
C LYS A 506 53.25 30.98 -72.69
N ASN A 507 53.39 32.11 -72.00
CA ASN A 507 54.06 33.30 -72.53
C ASN A 507 55.43 32.89 -73.15
N GLY A 508 55.70 33.35 -74.37
CA GLY A 508 56.87 32.96 -75.17
C GLY A 508 56.62 31.87 -76.21
N SER A 509 55.44 31.24 -76.25
CA SER A 509 55.13 30.21 -77.24
C SER A 509 54.90 30.81 -78.63
N ILE A 510 55.36 30.11 -79.68
CA ILE A 510 55.23 30.54 -81.08
C ILE A 510 54.65 29.40 -81.94
N GLY A 511 53.90 29.74 -82.99
CA GLY A 511 53.30 28.78 -83.94
C GLY A 511 51.84 28.43 -83.66
N ASP A 512 51.15 27.82 -84.64
CA ASP A 512 49.75 27.41 -84.50
C ASP A 512 49.58 26.18 -83.59
N VAL A 513 48.49 26.11 -82.82
CA VAL A 513 48.23 25.04 -81.85
C VAL A 513 46.91 24.31 -82.16
N SER A 514 46.93 22.98 -82.24
CA SER A 514 45.73 22.14 -82.43
C SER A 514 45.55 21.14 -81.29
N LEU A 515 44.35 21.11 -80.68
CA LEU A 515 44.05 20.34 -79.47
C LEU A 515 42.82 19.45 -79.61
N LYS A 516 42.84 18.28 -78.98
CA LYS A 516 41.71 17.36 -78.83
C LYS A 516 41.36 17.09 -77.37
N ALA A 517 40.07 17.04 -77.03
CA ALA A 517 39.61 16.74 -75.69
C ALA A 517 39.65 15.23 -75.40
N LYS A 518 40.08 14.83 -74.20
CA LYS A 518 39.98 13.45 -73.71
C LYS A 518 39.05 13.37 -72.49
N TRP A 519 38.26 12.30 -72.45
CA TRP A 519 37.15 12.12 -71.51
C TRP A 519 37.24 10.73 -70.86
N ASP A 520 36.95 10.64 -69.57
CA ASP A 520 36.62 9.37 -68.90
C ASP A 520 35.12 9.36 -68.60
N ILE A 521 34.45 8.22 -68.81
CA ILE A 521 33.04 8.10 -68.47
C ILE A 521 32.85 8.13 -66.94
N ILE A 522 31.79 8.78 -66.46
CA ILE A 522 31.52 8.85 -65.02
C ILE A 522 30.70 7.62 -64.61
N ASP A 523 31.24 6.85 -63.67
CA ASP A 523 30.50 5.83 -62.92
C ASP A 523 29.65 6.51 -61.83
N TYR A 524 28.34 6.28 -61.87
CA TYR A 524 27.38 6.76 -60.89
C TYR A 524 26.97 5.59 -59.99
N THR A 525 26.92 5.83 -58.68
CA THR A 525 26.49 4.80 -57.72
C THR A 525 24.96 4.74 -57.60
N ILE A 526 24.44 3.56 -57.30
CA ILE A 526 23.05 3.32 -56.93
C ILE A 526 23.04 2.75 -55.50
N ASP A 527 22.47 3.53 -54.58
CA ASP A 527 22.30 3.13 -53.19
C ASP A 527 20.85 2.70 -52.93
N TYR A 528 20.68 1.49 -52.43
CA TYR A 528 19.37 0.94 -52.06
C TYR A 528 19.21 0.99 -50.54
N ASN A 529 18.37 1.91 -50.06
CA ASN A 529 17.88 1.87 -48.69
C ASN A 529 16.71 0.88 -48.61
N LEU A 530 17.04 -0.34 -48.22
CA LEU A 530 16.10 -1.45 -48.18
C LEU A 530 15.10 -1.40 -47.01
N ASN A 531 15.25 -0.47 -46.06
CA ASN A 531 14.41 -0.39 -44.85
C ASN A 531 14.21 -1.78 -44.20
N SER A 532 15.32 -2.48 -43.94
CA SER A 532 15.39 -3.84 -43.37
C SER A 532 14.94 -4.99 -44.29
N GLY A 533 14.73 -4.76 -45.59
CA GLY A 533 14.59 -5.81 -46.61
C GLY A 533 15.92 -6.34 -47.14
N THR A 534 15.85 -7.29 -48.07
CA THR A 534 16.97 -7.87 -48.83
C THR A 534 16.82 -7.49 -50.30
N ASN A 535 17.86 -6.93 -50.89
CA ASN A 535 17.83 -6.53 -52.30
C ASN A 535 17.85 -7.75 -53.23
N ASP A 536 17.29 -7.60 -54.43
CA ASP A 536 17.51 -8.57 -55.50
C ASP A 536 18.97 -8.50 -55.98
N SER A 537 19.56 -9.65 -56.30
CA SER A 537 20.94 -9.74 -56.78
C SER A 537 21.16 -9.12 -58.17
N ASN A 538 20.10 -8.96 -58.96
CA ASN A 538 20.15 -8.38 -60.30
C ASN A 538 20.16 -6.85 -60.28
N ASN A 539 19.81 -6.22 -59.16
CA ASN A 539 19.88 -4.76 -59.02
C ASN A 539 21.35 -4.30 -58.99
N PRO A 540 21.82 -3.54 -60.01
CA PRO A 540 23.21 -3.13 -60.11
C PRO A 540 23.54 -2.05 -59.08
N LYS A 541 24.80 -1.98 -58.66
CA LYS A 541 25.30 -0.98 -57.70
C LYS A 541 25.85 0.29 -58.36
N GLU A 542 26.15 0.21 -59.65
CA GLU A 542 26.77 1.28 -60.42
C GLU A 542 26.18 1.29 -61.82
N TYR A 543 26.10 2.46 -62.43
CA TYR A 543 25.70 2.66 -63.82
C TYR A 543 26.42 3.87 -64.41
N THR A 544 26.46 3.96 -65.73
CA THR A 544 27.03 5.09 -66.47
C THR A 544 25.95 5.76 -67.31
N HIS A 545 26.22 6.98 -67.79
CA HIS A 545 25.31 7.68 -68.70
C HIS A 545 24.99 6.91 -70.00
N SER A 546 25.86 5.98 -70.40
CA SER A 546 25.68 5.11 -71.57
C SER A 546 25.20 3.70 -71.23
N SER A 547 24.84 3.43 -69.97
CA SER A 547 24.22 2.15 -69.61
C SER A 547 22.83 2.05 -70.24
N ASP A 548 22.49 0.88 -70.77
CA ASP A 548 21.12 0.58 -71.22
C ASP A 548 20.12 0.80 -70.06
N THR A 549 18.83 0.95 -70.38
CA THR A 549 17.79 1.12 -69.36
C THR A 549 17.84 -0.02 -68.33
N ILE A 550 17.98 0.33 -67.05
CA ILE A 550 18.02 -0.61 -65.93
C ILE A 550 16.62 -0.66 -65.32
N THR A 551 15.95 -1.81 -65.40
CA THR A 551 14.73 -2.08 -64.63
C THR A 551 15.11 -2.43 -63.20
N LEU A 552 14.44 -1.80 -62.22
CA LEU A 552 14.68 -2.06 -60.81
C LEU A 552 13.85 -3.26 -60.35
N GLU A 553 14.53 -4.35 -60.00
CA GLU A 553 13.89 -5.56 -59.50
C GLU A 553 13.35 -5.37 -58.08
N GLU A 554 12.28 -6.09 -57.77
CA GLU A 554 11.61 -6.02 -56.47
C GLU A 554 12.48 -6.64 -55.37
N PRO A 555 12.80 -5.92 -54.28
CA PRO A 555 13.45 -6.49 -53.12
C PRO A 555 12.47 -7.38 -52.34
N THR A 556 12.98 -8.22 -51.45
CA THR A 556 12.16 -9.07 -50.57
C THR A 556 12.28 -8.67 -49.10
N ARG A 557 11.17 -8.69 -48.36
CA ARG A 557 11.15 -8.53 -46.91
C ARG A 557 10.08 -9.45 -46.32
N THR A 558 10.51 -10.43 -45.53
CA THR A 558 9.62 -11.41 -44.91
C THR A 558 8.49 -10.72 -44.15
N GLY A 559 7.24 -11.02 -44.53
CA GLY A 559 6.02 -10.49 -43.89
C GLY A 559 5.51 -9.15 -44.41
N TYR A 560 6.07 -8.61 -45.48
CA TYR A 560 5.65 -7.36 -46.10
C TYR A 560 5.49 -7.55 -47.61
N THR A 561 4.55 -6.83 -48.22
CA THR A 561 4.50 -6.65 -49.66
C THR A 561 5.34 -5.45 -50.05
N PHE A 562 6.13 -5.59 -51.11
CA PHE A 562 6.87 -4.48 -51.68
C PHE A 562 5.90 -3.48 -52.31
N GLY A 563 6.03 -2.20 -51.96
CA GLY A 563 5.15 -1.13 -52.40
C GLY A 563 5.78 -0.19 -53.43
N GLY A 564 6.94 -0.54 -53.99
CA GLY A 564 7.68 0.25 -54.97
C GLY A 564 8.96 0.91 -54.43
N TRP A 565 9.84 1.27 -55.35
CA TRP A 565 11.05 2.06 -55.08
C TRP A 565 10.73 3.55 -55.14
N TYR A 566 11.27 4.34 -54.21
CA TYR A 566 11.07 5.79 -54.18
C TYR A 566 12.41 6.53 -54.09
N ASN A 567 12.52 7.69 -54.75
CA ASN A 567 13.72 8.53 -54.70
C ASN A 567 13.82 9.39 -53.41
N ASN A 568 12.91 9.19 -52.46
CA ASN A 568 12.85 9.95 -51.21
C ASN A 568 12.38 9.06 -50.05
N SER A 569 12.90 9.34 -48.85
CA SER A 569 12.56 8.60 -47.62
C SER A 569 11.12 8.82 -47.14
N GLY A 570 10.42 9.84 -47.65
CA GLY A 570 9.02 10.12 -47.33
C GLY A 570 8.02 9.32 -48.17
N PHE A 571 8.48 8.53 -49.15
CA PHE A 571 7.67 7.75 -50.09
C PHE A 571 6.59 8.58 -50.81
N THR A 572 6.92 9.82 -51.15
CA THR A 572 6.03 10.74 -51.88
C THR A 572 6.27 10.66 -53.39
N GLY A 573 5.23 10.86 -54.21
CA GLY A 573 5.30 10.77 -55.67
C GLY A 573 4.94 9.38 -56.22
N GLU A 574 5.23 9.14 -57.50
CA GLU A 574 5.10 7.83 -58.15
C GLU A 574 6.31 6.94 -57.84
N ALA A 575 6.11 5.62 -57.88
CA ALA A 575 7.21 4.66 -57.70
C ALA A 575 8.12 4.67 -58.93
N VAL A 576 9.43 4.47 -58.71
CA VAL A 576 10.45 4.40 -59.75
C VAL A 576 10.63 2.95 -60.16
N GLU A 577 10.38 2.64 -61.44
CA GLU A 577 10.49 1.28 -61.97
C GLU A 577 11.78 1.06 -62.77
N GLU A 578 12.37 2.13 -63.30
CA GLU A 578 13.55 2.05 -64.15
C GLU A 578 14.48 3.28 -64.04
N ILE A 579 15.75 3.06 -64.37
CA ILE A 579 16.72 4.11 -64.69
C ILE A 579 16.90 4.09 -66.20
N THR A 580 16.33 5.07 -66.90
CA THR A 580 16.37 5.14 -68.37
C THR A 580 17.78 5.46 -68.89
N LEU A 581 18.12 4.93 -70.08
CA LEU A 581 19.32 5.30 -70.83
C LEU A 581 19.51 6.83 -70.87
N GLY A 582 20.74 7.29 -70.63
CA GLY A 582 21.06 8.72 -70.58
C GLY A 582 20.86 9.37 -69.19
N SER A 583 20.47 8.61 -68.16
CA SER A 583 20.43 9.11 -66.79
C SER A 583 21.81 9.53 -66.28
N THR A 584 21.87 10.52 -65.39
CA THR A 584 23.11 10.97 -64.73
C THR A 584 22.92 11.17 -63.23
N GLY A 585 24.03 11.12 -62.49
CA GLY A 585 24.12 11.37 -61.05
C GLY A 585 23.88 10.13 -60.19
N ASN A 586 24.44 10.12 -58.98
CA ASN A 586 24.20 9.03 -58.03
C ASN A 586 22.71 8.95 -57.68
N LYS A 587 22.18 7.73 -57.60
CA LYS A 587 20.78 7.47 -57.29
C LYS A 587 20.67 6.84 -55.90
N MET A 588 19.64 7.25 -55.16
CA MET A 588 19.27 6.61 -53.90
C MET A 588 17.80 6.21 -53.98
N PHE A 589 17.52 4.92 -53.79
CA PHE A 589 16.17 4.38 -53.79
C PHE A 589 15.81 3.80 -52.43
N HIS A 590 14.62 4.16 -51.94
CA HIS A 590 14.07 3.69 -50.69
C HIS A 590 12.95 2.69 -50.97
N ALA A 591 13.07 1.47 -50.44
CA ALA A 591 12.04 0.44 -50.56
C ALA A 591 10.87 0.74 -49.62
N LYS A 592 9.66 0.88 -50.17
CA LYS A 592 8.43 0.99 -49.39
C LYS A 592 7.87 -0.39 -49.06
N TRP A 593 7.47 -0.60 -47.81
CA TRP A 593 6.93 -1.88 -47.35
C TRP A 593 5.56 -1.68 -46.73
N THR A 594 4.60 -2.51 -47.15
CA THR A 594 3.28 -2.61 -46.50
C THR A 594 3.22 -3.96 -45.78
N PRO A 595 2.93 -4.02 -44.47
CA PRO A 595 2.79 -5.29 -43.77
C PRO A 595 1.71 -6.17 -44.41
N ILE A 596 1.98 -7.48 -44.55
CA ILE A 596 0.97 -8.47 -44.94
C ILE A 596 0.08 -8.75 -43.73
N ASN A 597 -1.23 -8.67 -43.91
CA ASN A 597 -2.21 -9.12 -42.92
C ASN A 597 -2.51 -10.61 -43.12
N TYR A 598 -2.33 -11.40 -42.07
CA TYR A 598 -2.66 -12.83 -42.02
C TYR A 598 -3.99 -13.05 -41.32
N ASN A 599 -4.78 -13.99 -41.80
CA ASN A 599 -6.10 -14.28 -41.25
C ASN A 599 -6.00 -15.12 -39.96
N ILE A 600 -6.87 -14.83 -39.00
CA ILE A 600 -7.13 -15.67 -37.83
C ILE A 600 -8.53 -16.26 -37.98
N SER A 601 -8.60 -17.58 -38.08
CA SER A 601 -9.85 -18.33 -38.11
C SER A 601 -10.08 -19.02 -36.77
N TYR A 602 -11.18 -18.70 -36.10
CA TYR A 602 -11.56 -19.30 -34.82
C TYR A 602 -12.58 -20.43 -35.04
N GLN A 603 -12.19 -21.65 -34.72
CA GLN A 603 -13.05 -22.83 -34.71
C GLN A 603 -13.59 -23.02 -33.29
N LEU A 604 -14.80 -22.50 -33.07
CA LEU A 604 -15.35 -22.32 -31.72
C LEU A 604 -16.06 -23.56 -31.17
N ASN A 605 -16.28 -24.61 -31.97
CA ASN A 605 -16.99 -25.84 -31.55
C ASN A 605 -18.29 -25.51 -30.78
N ASP A 606 -19.20 -24.78 -31.42
CA ASP A 606 -20.49 -24.28 -30.88
C ASP A 606 -20.40 -23.24 -29.74
N GLY A 607 -19.22 -22.68 -29.48
CA GLY A 607 -19.05 -21.50 -28.63
C GLY A 607 -19.19 -20.17 -29.37
N THR A 608 -19.13 -19.07 -28.63
CA THR A 608 -19.17 -17.67 -29.11
C THR A 608 -17.83 -17.01 -28.83
N ASN A 609 -17.22 -16.41 -29.86
CA ASN A 609 -15.95 -15.70 -29.70
C ASN A 609 -16.12 -14.38 -28.93
N ASP A 610 -15.05 -13.91 -28.31
CA ASP A 610 -14.99 -12.51 -27.83
C ASP A 610 -14.88 -11.57 -29.04
N GLU A 611 -15.72 -10.54 -29.09
CA GLU A 611 -15.77 -9.59 -30.22
C GLU A 611 -14.47 -8.81 -30.42
N ARG A 612 -13.62 -8.72 -29.39
CA ARG A 612 -12.33 -8.02 -29.44
C ARG A 612 -11.20 -8.90 -29.99
N ASN A 613 -11.41 -10.20 -30.15
CA ASN A 613 -10.45 -11.06 -30.83
C ASN A 613 -10.40 -10.67 -32.32
N PRO A 614 -9.25 -10.23 -32.84
CA PRO A 614 -9.17 -9.73 -34.21
C PRO A 614 -9.27 -10.89 -35.22
N SER A 615 -9.77 -10.58 -36.42
CA SER A 615 -9.84 -11.53 -37.53
C SER A 615 -8.57 -11.58 -38.37
N THR A 616 -7.65 -10.63 -38.18
CA THR A 616 -6.36 -10.56 -38.88
C THR A 616 -5.25 -10.05 -37.96
N TYR A 617 -3.99 -10.30 -38.32
CA TYR A 617 -2.83 -9.70 -37.66
C TYR A 617 -1.70 -9.45 -38.66
N ALA A 618 -0.90 -8.40 -38.41
CA ALA A 618 0.32 -8.11 -39.16
C ALA A 618 1.58 -8.63 -38.43
N ILE A 619 2.68 -8.80 -39.17
CA ILE A 619 3.96 -9.28 -38.62
C ILE A 619 4.51 -8.42 -37.46
N GLU A 620 4.16 -7.13 -37.40
CA GLU A 620 4.63 -6.21 -36.36
C GLU A 620 3.81 -6.25 -35.06
N GLU A 621 2.63 -6.88 -35.11
CA GLU A 621 1.65 -6.91 -34.04
C GLU A 621 1.87 -8.12 -33.12
N SER A 622 1.41 -7.99 -31.88
CA SER A 622 1.28 -9.10 -30.95
C SER A 622 -0.16 -9.16 -30.51
N ILE A 623 -0.84 -10.26 -30.81
CA ILE A 623 -2.25 -10.46 -30.43
C ILE A 623 -2.28 -11.31 -29.16
N THR A 624 -2.93 -10.82 -28.12
CA THR A 624 -3.32 -11.63 -26.96
C THR A 624 -4.74 -12.12 -27.18
N LEU A 625 -4.91 -13.43 -27.16
CA LEU A 625 -6.20 -14.06 -27.43
C LEU A 625 -7.06 -14.02 -26.17
N LEU A 626 -8.26 -13.49 -26.30
CA LEU A 626 -9.26 -13.49 -25.24
C LEU A 626 -10.06 -14.80 -25.25
N ASP A 627 -10.57 -15.14 -24.07
CA ASP A 627 -11.32 -16.38 -23.86
C ASP A 627 -12.72 -16.26 -24.50
N PRO A 628 -13.10 -17.19 -25.39
CA PRO A 628 -14.47 -17.29 -25.90
C PRO A 628 -15.39 -17.84 -24.81
N THR A 629 -16.71 -17.76 -25.03
CA THR A 629 -17.72 -18.28 -24.11
C THR A 629 -18.53 -19.41 -24.72
N LYS A 630 -18.86 -20.44 -23.94
CA LYS A 630 -19.80 -21.50 -24.33
C LYS A 630 -20.63 -21.88 -23.10
N PRO A 631 -21.97 -21.66 -23.10
CA PRO A 631 -22.81 -22.00 -21.95
C PRO A 631 -22.63 -23.48 -21.55
N GLY A 632 -22.41 -23.78 -20.27
CA GLY A 632 -22.22 -25.17 -19.81
C GLY A 632 -20.78 -25.69 -19.83
N TYR A 633 -19.82 -24.93 -20.39
CA TYR A 633 -18.45 -25.38 -20.58
C TYR A 633 -17.44 -24.32 -20.11
N SER A 634 -16.30 -24.78 -19.60
CA SER A 634 -15.14 -23.94 -19.30
C SER A 634 -14.18 -23.96 -20.48
N PHE A 635 -13.57 -22.81 -20.74
CA PHE A 635 -12.62 -22.68 -21.83
C PHE A 635 -11.26 -23.28 -21.44
N GLY A 636 -10.91 -24.41 -22.04
CA GLY A 636 -9.64 -25.12 -21.81
C GLY A 636 -8.46 -24.49 -22.56
N GLY A 637 -8.72 -23.59 -23.52
CA GLY A 637 -7.70 -22.85 -24.25
C GLY A 637 -7.82 -22.92 -25.77
N TRP A 638 -7.05 -22.07 -26.45
CA TRP A 638 -6.89 -22.10 -27.90
C TRP A 638 -5.79 -23.08 -28.29
N PHE A 639 -6.03 -23.89 -29.32
CA PHE A 639 -5.09 -24.88 -29.85
C PHE A 639 -4.98 -24.79 -31.37
N THR A 640 -3.88 -25.27 -31.96
CA THR A 640 -3.66 -25.21 -33.41
C THR A 640 -4.19 -26.43 -34.18
N LYS A 641 -4.71 -27.43 -33.47
CA LYS A 641 -5.29 -28.65 -34.04
C LYS A 641 -6.65 -28.94 -33.42
N ASP A 642 -7.53 -29.54 -34.22
CA ASP A 642 -8.89 -29.96 -33.86
C ASP A 642 -8.91 -31.13 -32.87
N ASN A 643 -7.96 -32.06 -32.97
CA ASN A 643 -7.83 -33.22 -32.10
C ASN A 643 -7.04 -32.96 -30.80
N PHE A 644 -6.53 -31.73 -30.62
CA PHE A 644 -5.77 -31.27 -29.46
C PHE A 644 -4.47 -32.05 -29.13
N GLU A 645 -4.03 -32.97 -29.98
CA GLU A 645 -2.85 -33.82 -29.71
C GLU A 645 -1.54 -33.05 -29.88
N LEU A 646 -0.64 -33.19 -28.89
CA LEU A 646 0.73 -32.66 -28.90
C LEU A 646 0.83 -31.13 -29.09
N SER A 647 -0.24 -30.38 -28.81
CA SER A 647 -0.26 -28.91 -28.91
C SER A 647 -0.37 -28.26 -27.53
N SER A 648 0.54 -27.33 -27.23
CA SER A 648 0.43 -26.44 -26.06
C SER A 648 -0.64 -25.37 -26.28
N LYS A 649 -1.22 -24.83 -25.18
CA LYS A 649 -2.18 -23.71 -25.22
C LYS A 649 -1.56 -22.50 -25.91
N VAL A 650 -2.27 -21.94 -26.89
CA VAL A 650 -1.91 -20.69 -27.57
C VAL A 650 -2.53 -19.54 -26.79
N LEU A 651 -1.69 -18.71 -26.17
CA LEU A 651 -2.12 -17.51 -25.43
C LEU A 651 -1.96 -16.24 -26.27
N THR A 652 -0.92 -16.20 -27.09
CA THR A 652 -0.59 -15.05 -27.92
C THR A 652 -0.17 -15.50 -29.31
N ILE A 653 -0.46 -14.66 -30.30
CA ILE A 653 0.23 -14.67 -31.59
C ILE A 653 1.34 -13.64 -31.46
N GLY A 654 2.56 -14.12 -31.24
CA GLY A 654 3.72 -13.25 -31.01
C GLY A 654 4.16 -12.50 -32.27
N LYS A 655 4.74 -11.32 -32.06
CA LYS A 655 5.40 -10.49 -33.08
C LYS A 655 6.38 -11.32 -33.91
N GLY A 656 6.31 -11.18 -35.23
CA GLY A 656 7.11 -11.98 -36.18
C GLY A 656 6.38 -13.18 -36.80
N SER A 657 5.10 -13.43 -36.47
CA SER A 657 4.31 -14.49 -37.10
C SER A 657 3.89 -14.14 -38.54
N THR A 658 3.93 -15.13 -39.46
CA THR A 658 3.86 -14.89 -40.93
C THR A 658 2.96 -15.85 -41.72
N LYS A 659 1.94 -16.44 -41.08
CA LYS A 659 1.00 -17.35 -41.76
C LYS A 659 -0.40 -17.23 -41.18
N ASP A 660 -1.40 -17.54 -41.99
CA ASP A 660 -2.77 -17.69 -41.50
C ASP A 660 -2.81 -18.71 -40.35
N ARG A 661 -3.64 -18.43 -39.34
CA ARG A 661 -3.78 -19.23 -38.13
C ARG A 661 -5.21 -19.75 -38.04
N THR A 662 -5.36 -21.05 -37.83
CA THR A 662 -6.62 -21.63 -37.38
C THR A 662 -6.47 -22.02 -35.91
N LEU A 663 -7.36 -21.51 -35.06
CA LEU A 663 -7.36 -21.75 -33.62
C LEU A 663 -8.64 -22.45 -33.22
N TYR A 664 -8.51 -23.59 -32.54
CA TYR A 664 -9.60 -24.43 -32.06
C TYR A 664 -9.83 -24.18 -30.58
N ALA A 665 -11.06 -23.86 -30.21
CA ALA A 665 -11.46 -23.74 -28.82
C ALA A 665 -11.67 -25.12 -28.20
N LYS A 666 -10.90 -25.46 -27.16
CA LYS A 666 -11.13 -26.64 -26.34
C LYS A 666 -12.11 -26.29 -25.21
N TRP A 667 -13.12 -27.12 -25.04
CA TRP A 667 -14.15 -26.95 -24.02
C TRP A 667 -14.12 -28.14 -23.05
N GLU A 668 -14.16 -27.85 -21.75
CA GLU A 668 -14.32 -28.84 -20.71
C GLU A 668 -15.71 -28.65 -20.09
N VAL A 669 -16.47 -29.75 -19.93
CA VAL A 669 -17.84 -29.64 -19.41
C VAL A 669 -17.80 -29.17 -17.95
N VAL A 670 -18.58 -28.15 -17.61
CA VAL A 670 -18.66 -27.64 -16.23
C VAL A 670 -19.59 -28.53 -15.43
N THR A 671 -19.12 -28.95 -14.27
CA THR A 671 -19.92 -29.65 -13.27
C THR A 671 -20.52 -28.64 -12.30
N TYR A 672 -21.84 -28.63 -12.21
CA TYR A 672 -22.63 -27.79 -11.31
C TYR A 672 -23.03 -28.56 -10.06
N ALA A 673 -23.06 -27.89 -8.92
CA ALA A 673 -23.50 -28.46 -7.65
C ALA A 673 -25.03 -28.39 -7.50
N ILE A 674 -25.58 -29.40 -6.84
CA ILE A 674 -26.96 -29.40 -6.34
C ILE A 674 -26.88 -29.45 -4.81
N GLU A 675 -27.35 -28.39 -4.19
CA GLU A 675 -27.46 -28.28 -2.74
C GLU A 675 -28.92 -28.51 -2.32
N TYR A 676 -29.12 -29.37 -1.33
CA TYR A 676 -30.43 -29.68 -0.79
C TYR A 676 -30.54 -29.11 0.62
N ASN A 677 -31.32 -28.05 0.79
CA ASN A 677 -31.67 -27.51 2.09
C ASN A 677 -32.88 -28.27 2.65
N LEU A 678 -32.61 -29.14 3.62
CA LEU A 678 -33.57 -30.11 4.12
C LEU A 678 -34.30 -29.67 5.40
N TYR A 679 -33.93 -28.53 6.01
CA TYR A 679 -34.48 -28.09 7.30
C TYR A 679 -34.60 -29.20 8.35
N ASN A 680 -33.48 -29.88 8.63
CA ASN A 680 -33.35 -31.05 9.53
C ASN A 680 -34.01 -32.35 9.03
N GLY A 681 -34.41 -32.42 7.76
CA GLY A 681 -34.73 -33.68 7.07
C GLY A 681 -33.49 -34.46 6.63
N THR A 682 -33.69 -35.71 6.24
CA THR A 682 -32.68 -36.60 5.66
C THR A 682 -32.94 -36.73 4.15
N ASN A 683 -31.91 -36.50 3.34
CA ASN A 683 -32.05 -36.58 1.89
C ASN A 683 -32.24 -38.02 1.41
N ASN A 684 -32.87 -38.19 0.25
CA ASN A 684 -32.85 -39.46 -0.46
C ASN A 684 -31.44 -39.75 -0.98
N VAL A 685 -30.92 -40.95 -0.75
CA VAL A 685 -29.59 -41.35 -1.22
C VAL A 685 -29.46 -41.36 -2.75
N GLY A 686 -30.57 -41.48 -3.48
CA GLY A 686 -30.60 -41.42 -4.95
C GLY A 686 -30.53 -40.01 -5.53
N ASN A 687 -30.64 -38.96 -4.70
CA ASN A 687 -30.48 -37.58 -5.16
C ASN A 687 -29.01 -37.27 -5.44
N VAL A 688 -28.68 -37.06 -6.70
CA VAL A 688 -27.33 -36.69 -7.13
C VAL A 688 -26.95 -35.29 -6.63
N LYS A 689 -25.67 -35.11 -6.30
CA LYS A 689 -25.14 -33.85 -5.74
C LYS A 689 -24.53 -32.93 -6.80
N THR A 690 -24.35 -33.46 -8.00
CA THR A 690 -23.74 -32.72 -9.11
C THR A 690 -24.42 -33.12 -10.41
N TYR A 691 -24.38 -32.20 -11.38
CA TYR A 691 -24.85 -32.44 -12.73
C TYR A 691 -24.05 -31.59 -13.71
N THR A 692 -24.18 -31.89 -15.00
CA THR A 692 -23.57 -31.10 -16.08
C THR A 692 -24.66 -30.70 -17.07
N ILE A 693 -24.35 -29.77 -17.97
CA ILE A 693 -25.27 -29.44 -19.07
C ILE A 693 -25.62 -30.67 -19.95
N ALA A 694 -24.73 -31.68 -19.98
CA ALA A 694 -24.89 -32.92 -20.74
C ALA A 694 -25.57 -34.05 -19.94
N SER A 695 -25.91 -33.83 -18.67
CA SER A 695 -26.66 -34.81 -17.87
C SER A 695 -28.08 -34.97 -18.42
N ASP A 696 -28.58 -36.20 -18.47
CA ASP A 696 -30.01 -36.48 -18.71
C ASP A 696 -30.90 -35.81 -17.64
N ASP A 697 -32.21 -35.79 -17.86
CA ASP A 697 -33.17 -35.28 -16.87
C ASP A 697 -32.97 -35.97 -15.51
N ILE A 698 -32.73 -35.18 -14.46
CA ILE A 698 -32.54 -35.65 -13.08
C ILE A 698 -33.85 -35.52 -12.34
N THR A 699 -34.52 -36.63 -12.05
CA THR A 699 -35.69 -36.66 -11.17
C THR A 699 -35.29 -36.41 -9.71
N LEU A 700 -35.96 -35.48 -9.05
CA LEU A 700 -35.74 -35.17 -7.65
C LEU A 700 -36.57 -36.11 -6.78
N LEU A 701 -35.91 -36.94 -5.98
CA LEU A 701 -36.53 -37.91 -5.09
C LEU A 701 -36.90 -37.26 -3.75
N ASP A 702 -37.97 -37.78 -3.14
CA ASP A 702 -38.50 -37.27 -1.90
C ASP A 702 -37.54 -37.57 -0.72
N PRO A 703 -37.17 -36.55 0.08
CA PRO A 703 -36.46 -36.72 1.34
C PRO A 703 -37.43 -37.16 2.45
N THR A 704 -36.89 -37.54 3.61
CA THR A 704 -37.68 -37.94 4.80
C THR A 704 -37.39 -37.06 6.00
N ARG A 705 -38.40 -36.73 6.80
CA ARG A 705 -38.24 -36.05 8.09
C ARG A 705 -39.25 -36.60 9.09
N THR A 706 -38.78 -37.18 10.19
CA THR A 706 -39.62 -37.81 11.22
C THR A 706 -40.68 -36.84 11.74
N GLY A 707 -41.96 -37.23 11.67
CA GLY A 707 -43.11 -36.42 12.11
C GLY A 707 -43.54 -35.31 11.16
N TYR A 708 -43.05 -35.29 9.92
CA TYR A 708 -43.47 -34.37 8.87
C TYR A 708 -43.76 -35.11 7.57
N THR A 709 -44.68 -34.58 6.78
CA THR A 709 -44.91 -34.96 5.38
C THR A 709 -44.10 -34.05 4.46
N PHE A 710 -43.49 -34.64 3.42
CA PHE A 710 -42.77 -33.88 2.40
C PHE A 710 -43.76 -33.21 1.44
N GLY A 711 -43.70 -31.89 1.34
CA GLY A 711 -44.56 -31.08 0.48
C GLY A 711 -43.94 -30.69 -0.87
N GLY A 712 -42.72 -31.18 -1.16
CA GLY A 712 -42.02 -30.93 -2.43
C GLY A 712 -40.77 -30.06 -2.34
N TRP A 713 -40.01 -30.03 -3.45
CA TRP A 713 -38.80 -29.20 -3.60
C TRP A 713 -39.13 -27.83 -4.19
N PHE A 714 -38.52 -26.78 -3.66
CA PHE A 714 -38.69 -25.38 -4.10
C PHE A 714 -37.32 -24.77 -4.42
N SER A 715 -37.28 -23.77 -5.30
CA SER A 715 -36.00 -23.13 -5.69
C SER A 715 -35.61 -21.91 -4.84
N ASP A 716 -36.42 -21.58 -3.82
CA ASP A 716 -36.16 -20.46 -2.92
C ASP A 716 -36.48 -20.82 -1.47
N SER A 717 -35.81 -20.14 -0.53
CA SER A 717 -35.95 -20.37 0.91
C SER A 717 -37.30 -19.96 1.48
N ASN A 718 -38.07 -19.13 0.79
CA ASN A 718 -39.41 -18.73 1.21
C ASN A 718 -40.49 -19.72 0.72
N LEU A 719 -40.10 -20.73 -0.07
CA LEU A 719 -40.98 -21.78 -0.60
C LEU A 719 -42.10 -21.24 -1.50
N ILE A 720 -41.81 -20.20 -2.29
CA ILE A 720 -42.78 -19.50 -3.15
C ILE A 720 -42.63 -19.91 -4.62
N VAL A 721 -41.40 -20.07 -5.10
CA VAL A 721 -41.07 -20.37 -6.49
C VAL A 721 -41.33 -21.85 -6.75
N GLY A 722 -42.26 -22.09 -7.69
CA GLY A 722 -43.02 -23.33 -7.85
C GLY A 722 -42.26 -24.66 -7.75
N LEU A 723 -43.02 -25.68 -7.38
CA LEU A 723 -42.60 -27.07 -7.15
C LEU A 723 -41.67 -27.59 -8.25
N LYS A 724 -40.53 -28.12 -7.84
CA LYS A 724 -39.55 -28.81 -8.69
C LYS A 724 -39.67 -30.32 -8.50
N THR A 725 -39.85 -31.02 -9.61
CA THR A 725 -39.87 -32.49 -9.67
C THR A 725 -38.64 -33.05 -10.39
N GLN A 726 -37.97 -32.24 -11.21
CA GLN A 726 -36.76 -32.61 -11.93
C GLN A 726 -35.88 -31.40 -12.28
N ILE A 727 -34.60 -31.66 -12.53
CA ILE A 727 -33.67 -30.76 -13.24
C ILE A 727 -33.57 -31.28 -14.68
N ILE A 728 -33.99 -30.48 -15.65
CA ILE A 728 -34.04 -30.89 -17.06
C ILE A 728 -32.64 -30.84 -17.72
N ASN A 729 -32.42 -31.72 -18.70
CA ASN A 729 -31.27 -31.71 -19.59
C ASN A 729 -31.04 -30.32 -20.20
N GLY A 730 -29.78 -29.90 -20.31
CA GLY A 730 -29.42 -28.55 -20.77
C GLY A 730 -29.45 -27.47 -19.68
N SER A 731 -29.80 -27.79 -18.43
CA SER A 731 -29.73 -26.85 -17.31
C SER A 731 -28.28 -26.44 -16.98
N THR A 732 -28.09 -25.19 -16.54
CA THR A 732 -26.78 -24.67 -16.12
C THR A 732 -26.84 -23.96 -14.77
N GLY A 733 -25.69 -23.88 -14.11
CA GLY A 733 -25.47 -23.17 -12.85
C GLY A 733 -25.81 -24.00 -11.61
N ASP A 734 -25.20 -23.67 -10.48
CA ASP A 734 -25.52 -24.36 -9.22
C ASP A 734 -27.00 -24.18 -8.85
N LYS A 735 -27.58 -25.22 -8.26
CA LYS A 735 -28.99 -25.25 -7.83
C LYS A 735 -29.05 -25.47 -6.33
N THR A 736 -29.79 -24.61 -5.63
CA THR A 736 -30.19 -24.86 -4.24
C THR A 736 -31.68 -25.19 -4.22
N LEU A 737 -32.03 -26.35 -3.66
CA LEU A 737 -33.39 -26.86 -3.56
C LEU A 737 -33.79 -26.93 -2.09
N TYR A 738 -34.95 -26.37 -1.76
CA TYR A 738 -35.48 -26.23 -0.41
C TYR A 738 -36.65 -27.20 -0.21
N ALA A 739 -36.54 -28.06 0.81
CA ALA A 739 -37.59 -29.03 1.15
C ALA A 739 -38.72 -28.36 1.94
N LYS A 740 -39.97 -28.51 1.49
CA LYS A 740 -41.15 -28.09 2.25
C LYS A 740 -41.63 -29.22 3.16
N TRP A 741 -41.91 -28.90 4.42
CA TRP A 741 -42.37 -29.88 5.42
C TRP A 741 -43.67 -29.42 6.08
N THR A 742 -44.63 -30.33 6.20
CA THR A 742 -45.88 -30.10 6.95
C THR A 742 -45.95 -31.10 8.11
N PRO A 743 -46.08 -30.66 9.38
CA PRO A 743 -46.19 -31.57 10.52
C PRO A 743 -47.32 -32.59 10.34
N VAL A 744 -47.07 -33.84 10.74
CA VAL A 744 -48.08 -34.90 10.77
C VAL A 744 -48.96 -34.70 12.01
N ASN A 745 -50.29 -34.85 11.84
CA ASN A 745 -51.24 -34.94 12.95
C ASN A 745 -51.27 -36.38 13.48
N TYR A 746 -51.17 -36.54 14.79
CA TYR A 746 -51.33 -37.79 15.52
C TYR A 746 -52.62 -37.73 16.34
N ASP A 747 -53.30 -38.85 16.47
CA ASP A 747 -54.56 -38.95 17.20
C ASP A 747 -54.31 -39.13 18.70
N MET A 748 -55.18 -38.52 19.50
CA MET A 748 -55.27 -38.77 20.94
C MET A 748 -56.65 -39.27 21.30
N THR A 749 -56.67 -40.39 22.01
CA THR A 749 -57.88 -41.01 22.53
C THR A 749 -57.82 -41.02 24.04
N PHE A 750 -58.91 -40.59 24.67
CA PHE A 750 -59.06 -40.55 26.12
C PHE A 750 -60.16 -41.52 26.54
N ASP A 751 -59.81 -42.47 27.39
CA ASP A 751 -60.75 -43.32 28.09
C ASP A 751 -60.84 -42.83 29.54
N SER A 752 -61.91 -42.11 29.83
CA SER A 752 -62.18 -41.51 31.15
C SER A 752 -62.52 -42.56 32.23
N ASN A 753 -62.57 -43.86 31.87
CA ASN A 753 -62.76 -44.98 32.77
C ASN A 753 -63.98 -44.80 33.69
N GLY A 754 -65.12 -44.47 33.08
CA GLY A 754 -66.42 -44.32 33.75
C GLY A 754 -66.75 -42.90 34.25
N ALA A 755 -65.90 -41.89 34.00
CA ALA A 755 -66.23 -40.50 34.27
C ALA A 755 -66.90 -39.82 33.04
N PRO A 756 -67.76 -38.80 33.22
CA PRO A 756 -68.23 -37.96 32.12
C PRO A 756 -67.06 -37.34 31.36
N ASP A 757 -67.17 -37.26 30.03
CA ASP A 757 -66.16 -36.61 29.19
C ASP A 757 -66.23 -35.09 29.36
N ASN A 758 -65.47 -34.57 30.32
CA ASN A 758 -65.46 -33.14 30.71
C ASN A 758 -64.06 -32.54 30.80
N HIS A 759 -63.05 -33.20 30.23
CA HIS A 759 -61.67 -32.75 30.28
C HIS A 759 -61.28 -31.77 29.17
N ASN A 760 -62.00 -31.67 28.04
CA ASN A 760 -61.70 -30.75 26.92
C ASN A 760 -60.27 -30.83 26.32
N ASN A 761 -59.52 -31.90 26.59
CA ASN A 761 -58.26 -32.18 25.91
C ASN A 761 -58.46 -32.29 24.38
N PRO A 762 -57.51 -31.78 23.56
CA PRO A 762 -57.59 -31.89 22.10
C PRO A 762 -57.54 -33.36 21.66
N SER A 763 -58.19 -33.68 20.55
CA SER A 763 -58.22 -35.05 19.99
C SER A 763 -57.04 -35.38 19.08
N THR A 764 -56.21 -34.38 18.76
CA THR A 764 -55.02 -34.52 17.91
C THR A 764 -53.89 -33.62 18.39
N TYR A 765 -52.67 -33.98 18.05
CA TYR A 765 -51.48 -33.14 18.23
C TYR A 765 -50.46 -33.40 17.13
N THR A 766 -49.52 -32.50 16.97
CA THR A 766 -48.38 -32.62 16.07
C THR A 766 -47.08 -32.69 16.86
N ILE A 767 -45.98 -33.07 16.19
CA ILE A 767 -44.64 -33.11 16.79
C ILE A 767 -44.20 -31.76 17.39
N VAL A 768 -44.78 -30.63 16.97
CA VAL A 768 -44.41 -29.30 17.49
C VAL A 768 -45.27 -28.83 18.65
N ASP A 769 -46.39 -29.51 18.93
CA ASP A 769 -47.33 -29.10 19.98
C ASP A 769 -46.80 -29.39 21.38
N SER A 770 -47.18 -28.55 22.33
CA SER A 770 -46.86 -28.69 23.74
C SER A 770 -47.98 -28.12 24.59
N PHE A 771 -48.63 -28.96 25.39
CA PHE A 771 -49.71 -28.54 26.29
C PHE A 771 -49.88 -29.53 27.45
N ALA A 772 -50.42 -29.04 28.56
CA ALA A 772 -50.77 -29.87 29.72
C ALA A 772 -52.13 -30.55 29.50
N LEU A 773 -52.25 -31.80 29.95
CA LEU A 773 -53.52 -32.50 29.95
C LEU A 773 -54.40 -31.99 31.08
N LEU A 774 -55.65 -31.70 30.75
CA LEU A 774 -56.70 -31.31 31.67
C LEU A 774 -57.30 -32.55 32.34
N ASN A 775 -57.71 -32.36 33.61
CA ASN A 775 -58.20 -33.44 34.46
C ASN A 775 -59.73 -33.57 34.34
N PRO A 776 -60.29 -34.78 34.17
CA PRO A 776 -61.72 -35.02 34.26
C PRO A 776 -62.19 -35.02 35.72
N THR A 777 -63.50 -34.94 35.96
CA THR A 777 -64.10 -35.11 37.29
C THR A 777 -65.07 -36.29 37.35
N ARG A 778 -65.10 -37.00 38.49
CA ARG A 778 -65.97 -38.15 38.74
C ARG A 778 -66.49 -38.09 40.18
N VAL A 779 -67.80 -38.02 40.36
CA VAL A 779 -68.44 -37.92 41.69
C VAL A 779 -68.08 -39.13 42.55
N GLY A 780 -67.60 -38.90 43.79
CA GLY A 780 -67.21 -39.95 44.73
C GLY A 780 -65.82 -40.54 44.53
N TYR A 781 -65.04 -40.03 43.57
CA TYR A 781 -63.69 -40.49 43.27
C TYR A 781 -62.70 -39.31 43.15
N SER A 782 -61.44 -39.55 43.50
CA SER A 782 -60.31 -38.64 43.29
C SER A 782 -59.52 -39.04 42.04
N PHE A 783 -59.22 -38.10 41.15
CA PHE A 783 -58.47 -38.35 39.92
C PHE A 783 -56.97 -38.47 40.21
N THR A 784 -56.33 -39.58 39.83
CA THR A 784 -54.90 -39.82 40.10
C THR A 784 -54.00 -39.57 38.90
N GLY A 785 -54.54 -39.51 37.67
CA GLY A 785 -53.82 -39.14 36.46
C GLY A 785 -54.32 -39.81 35.17
N TRP A 786 -53.83 -39.33 34.03
CA TRP A 786 -53.90 -40.00 32.74
C TRP A 786 -52.72 -40.94 32.57
N TYR A 787 -52.94 -42.16 32.12
CA TYR A 787 -51.92 -43.19 31.98
C TYR A 787 -51.91 -43.77 30.57
N ASN A 788 -50.73 -44.00 30.00
CA ASN A 788 -50.60 -44.68 28.71
C ASN A 788 -50.77 -46.21 28.86
N ALA A 789 -50.66 -46.94 27.75
CA ALA A 789 -50.74 -48.41 27.76
C ALA A 789 -49.63 -49.11 28.57
N ALA A 790 -48.50 -48.43 28.81
CA ALA A 790 -47.39 -48.90 29.64
C ALA A 790 -47.55 -48.55 31.13
N ASP A 791 -48.71 -48.00 31.52
CA ASP A 791 -49.03 -47.59 32.89
C ASP A 791 -48.18 -46.41 33.42
N GLU A 792 -47.66 -45.59 32.52
CA GLU A 792 -46.91 -44.37 32.85
C GLU A 792 -47.84 -43.17 32.90
N LYS A 793 -47.70 -42.33 33.94
CA LYS A 793 -48.50 -41.12 34.12
C LYS A 793 -48.08 -40.04 33.11
N ILE A 794 -49.00 -39.64 32.24
CA ILE A 794 -48.82 -38.55 31.26
C ILE A 794 -49.51 -37.29 31.79
N VAL A 795 -48.73 -36.23 31.99
CA VAL A 795 -49.21 -34.93 32.50
C VAL A 795 -49.19 -33.85 31.42
N THR A 796 -48.27 -33.94 30.46
CA THR A 796 -48.12 -32.99 29.38
C THR A 796 -47.77 -33.73 28.09
N ILE A 797 -48.30 -33.24 26.98
CA ILE A 797 -47.74 -33.51 25.66
C ILE A 797 -46.57 -32.54 25.50
N LYS A 798 -45.38 -33.09 25.23
CA LYS A 798 -44.17 -32.31 25.04
C LYS A 798 -43.88 -32.15 23.55
N ASN A 799 -43.26 -31.03 23.19
CA ASN A 799 -42.66 -30.88 21.86
C ASN A 799 -41.70 -32.05 21.59
N GLY A 800 -41.83 -32.67 20.41
CA GLY A 800 -41.10 -33.88 20.01
C GLY A 800 -41.84 -35.20 20.21
N THR A 801 -43.03 -35.19 20.83
CA THR A 801 -43.85 -36.40 20.97
C THR A 801 -44.38 -36.85 19.59
N ILE A 802 -44.35 -38.15 19.30
CA ILE A 802 -44.77 -38.71 18.01
C ILE A 802 -45.62 -39.96 18.20
N GLY A 803 -46.56 -40.19 17.29
CA GLY A 803 -47.41 -41.38 17.25
C GLY A 803 -48.73 -41.22 17.99
N ASP A 804 -49.71 -42.05 17.67
CA ASP A 804 -51.02 -41.97 18.30
C ASP A 804 -50.94 -42.34 19.79
N LEU A 805 -51.69 -41.62 20.63
CA LEU A 805 -51.72 -41.81 22.07
C LEU A 805 -53.11 -42.27 22.53
N SER A 806 -53.13 -43.35 23.30
CA SER A 806 -54.32 -43.79 24.03
C SER A 806 -54.07 -43.67 25.53
N LEU A 807 -54.85 -42.81 26.19
CA LEU A 807 -54.70 -42.48 27.60
C LEU A 807 -55.93 -42.91 28.41
N LYS A 808 -55.69 -43.52 29.56
CA LYS A 808 -56.71 -44.02 30.49
C LYS A 808 -56.67 -43.25 31.81
N ALA A 809 -57.83 -42.81 32.29
CA ALA A 809 -57.97 -42.18 33.59
C ALA A 809 -57.92 -43.22 34.73
N LYS A 810 -57.18 -42.92 35.79
CA LYS A 810 -57.21 -43.68 37.05
C LYS A 810 -57.85 -42.88 38.18
N TRP A 811 -58.53 -43.60 39.07
CA TRP A 811 -59.42 -43.05 40.10
C TRP A 811 -59.21 -43.78 41.44
N GLU A 812 -59.27 -43.04 42.56
CA GLU A 812 -59.33 -43.58 43.92
C GLU A 812 -60.69 -43.26 44.55
N VAL A 813 -61.32 -44.20 45.25
CA VAL A 813 -62.63 -43.97 45.88
C VAL A 813 -62.48 -43.08 47.13
N VAL A 814 -63.36 -42.10 47.30
CA VAL A 814 -63.33 -41.17 48.44
C VAL A 814 -64.14 -41.75 49.61
N SER A 815 -63.59 -41.66 50.83
CA SER A 815 -64.23 -42.07 52.09
C SER A 815 -64.83 -40.87 52.81
N TYR A 816 -66.05 -41.01 53.30
CA TYR A 816 -66.85 -40.02 54.03
C TYR A 816 -67.07 -40.46 55.48
N ALA A 817 -67.18 -39.51 56.41
CA ALA A 817 -67.39 -39.75 57.83
C ALA A 817 -68.88 -39.78 58.23
N ILE A 818 -69.20 -40.55 59.26
CA ILE A 818 -70.50 -40.56 59.94
C ILE A 818 -70.29 -40.23 61.41
N GLU A 819 -70.93 -39.17 61.86
CA GLU A 819 -70.91 -38.70 63.24
C GLU A 819 -72.27 -38.95 63.91
N TYR A 820 -72.26 -39.51 65.12
CA TYR A 820 -73.48 -39.81 65.89
C TYR A 820 -73.57 -38.91 67.12
N ASN A 821 -74.57 -38.03 67.15
CA ASN A 821 -74.91 -37.23 68.32
C ASN A 821 -75.98 -37.96 69.17
N LEU A 822 -75.53 -38.46 70.32
CA LEU A 822 -76.31 -39.39 71.15
C LEU A 822 -77.01 -38.73 72.34
N TYR A 823 -76.76 -37.44 72.61
CA TYR A 823 -77.25 -36.72 73.80
C TYR A 823 -77.03 -37.51 75.11
N SER A 824 -75.78 -37.89 75.36
CA SER A 824 -75.33 -38.69 76.51
C SER A 824 -75.79 -40.17 76.51
N GLY A 825 -76.38 -40.66 75.41
CA GLY A 825 -76.58 -42.08 75.15
C GLY A 825 -75.28 -42.80 74.74
N THR A 826 -75.33 -44.13 74.68
CA THR A 826 -74.25 -44.99 74.17
C THR A 826 -74.63 -45.53 72.79
N ASN A 827 -73.75 -45.41 71.80
CA ASN A 827 -74.02 -45.88 70.44
C ASN A 827 -74.05 -47.41 70.38
N ASN A 828 -74.66 -47.94 69.33
CA ASN A 828 -74.53 -49.35 68.98
C ASN A 828 -73.13 -49.62 68.40
N VAL A 829 -72.46 -50.68 68.85
CA VAL A 829 -71.13 -51.08 68.34
C VAL A 829 -71.15 -51.47 66.86
N GLY A 830 -72.30 -51.82 66.30
CA GLY A 830 -72.45 -52.15 64.87
C GLY A 830 -72.63 -50.93 63.96
N ASN A 831 -72.75 -49.72 64.49
CA ASN A 831 -72.85 -48.50 63.69
C ASN A 831 -71.45 -48.08 63.18
N VAL A 832 -71.26 -48.08 61.87
CA VAL A 832 -70.00 -47.67 61.23
C VAL A 832 -69.81 -46.16 61.28
N THR A 833 -68.55 -45.71 61.32
CA THR A 833 -68.16 -44.29 61.39
C THR A 833 -67.68 -43.72 60.06
N THR A 834 -67.58 -44.55 59.02
CA THR A 834 -67.19 -44.13 57.67
C THR A 834 -67.91 -44.93 56.60
N TYR A 835 -68.05 -44.38 55.41
CA TYR A 835 -68.62 -45.03 54.23
C TYR A 835 -68.06 -44.43 52.94
N THR A 836 -68.24 -45.12 51.82
CA THR A 836 -67.84 -44.63 50.49
C THR A 836 -69.05 -44.63 49.55
N ILE A 837 -68.94 -43.98 48.39
CA ILE A 837 -69.98 -44.08 47.34
C ILE A 837 -70.22 -45.53 46.88
N ALA A 838 -69.23 -46.42 47.07
CA ALA A 838 -69.29 -47.83 46.71
C ALA A 838 -69.75 -48.74 47.87
N SER A 839 -70.06 -48.17 49.05
CA SER A 839 -70.62 -48.94 50.16
C SER A 839 -72.05 -49.39 49.82
N ASP A 840 -72.41 -50.62 50.24
CA ASP A 840 -73.79 -51.07 50.27
C ASP A 840 -74.63 -50.24 51.27
N ASP A 841 -75.94 -50.43 51.30
CA ASP A 841 -76.84 -49.76 52.25
C ASP A 841 -76.38 -50.02 53.71
N ILE A 842 -76.19 -48.96 54.48
CA ILE A 842 -75.79 -49.02 55.89
C ILE A 842 -77.04 -48.85 56.75
N THR A 843 -77.51 -49.93 57.39
CA THR A 843 -78.61 -49.86 58.35
C THR A 843 -78.15 -49.21 59.67
N LEU A 844 -78.88 -48.21 60.16
CA LEU A 844 -78.59 -47.51 61.41
C LEU A 844 -79.21 -48.24 62.60
N LEU A 845 -78.38 -48.77 63.48
CA LEU A 845 -78.80 -49.54 64.64
C LEU A 845 -79.15 -48.63 65.82
N ALA A 846 -80.12 -49.07 66.62
CA ALA A 846 -80.60 -48.31 67.78
C ALA A 846 -79.51 -48.18 68.87
N PRO A 847 -79.25 -46.95 69.39
CA PRO A 847 -78.43 -46.71 70.55
C PRO A 847 -79.20 -46.98 71.86
N THR A 848 -78.52 -46.89 73.02
CA THR A 848 -79.16 -47.05 74.35
C THR A 848 -78.92 -45.84 75.27
N ARG A 849 -79.94 -45.45 76.05
CA ARG A 849 -79.86 -44.40 77.09
C ARG A 849 -80.74 -44.76 78.29
N THR A 850 -80.15 -44.91 79.48
CA THR A 850 -80.84 -45.35 80.70
C THR A 850 -82.00 -44.42 81.09
N GLY A 851 -83.20 -44.97 81.30
CA GLY A 851 -84.40 -44.21 81.67
C GLY A 851 -85.13 -43.53 80.50
N TYR A 852 -84.71 -43.79 79.26
CA TYR A 852 -85.32 -43.27 78.03
C TYR A 852 -85.60 -44.40 77.04
N THR A 853 -86.56 -44.18 76.16
CA THR A 853 -86.85 -44.99 74.97
C THR A 853 -86.28 -44.30 73.73
N PHE A 854 -85.67 -45.07 72.82
CA PHE A 854 -85.11 -44.56 71.57
C PHE A 854 -86.22 -44.44 70.53
N ASP A 855 -86.40 -43.24 69.96
CA ASP A 855 -87.48 -42.96 69.02
C ASP A 855 -87.06 -43.04 67.55
N GLY A 856 -85.77 -42.89 67.24
CA GLY A 856 -85.25 -42.89 65.86
C GLY A 856 -83.99 -42.04 65.65
N TRP A 857 -83.34 -42.23 64.51
CA TRP A 857 -82.22 -41.39 64.06
C TRP A 857 -82.71 -40.27 63.14
N PHE A 858 -82.15 -39.08 63.28
CA PHE A 858 -82.52 -37.90 62.49
C PHE A 858 -81.28 -37.25 61.88
N THR A 859 -81.45 -36.63 60.71
CA THR A 859 -80.35 -35.88 60.06
C THR A 859 -80.25 -34.42 60.52
N ASP A 860 -81.15 -33.99 61.40
CA ASP A 860 -81.15 -32.67 62.02
C ASP A 860 -81.42 -32.74 63.52
N SER A 861 -80.88 -31.78 64.28
CA SER A 861 -81.00 -31.71 65.73
C SER A 861 -82.39 -31.32 66.24
N ASN A 862 -83.30 -30.87 65.35
CA ASN A 862 -84.67 -30.51 65.73
C ASN A 862 -85.65 -31.70 65.62
N PHE A 863 -85.15 -32.87 65.21
CA PHE A 863 -85.91 -34.10 65.06
C PHE A 863 -87.14 -33.93 64.16
N THR A 864 -86.93 -33.28 63.01
CA THR A 864 -87.99 -33.03 62.04
C THR A 864 -88.51 -34.38 61.50
N PRO A 865 -89.83 -34.71 61.55
CA PRO A 865 -90.31 -36.03 61.15
C PRO A 865 -89.92 -36.46 59.72
N THR A 866 -89.82 -35.53 58.77
CA THR A 866 -89.38 -35.81 57.39
C THR A 866 -87.87 -36.05 57.24
N LYS A 867 -87.12 -35.97 58.34
CA LYS A 867 -85.67 -36.11 58.40
C LYS A 867 -85.23 -37.30 59.25
N GLU A 868 -86.20 -38.11 59.67
CA GLU A 868 -85.96 -39.43 60.25
C GLU A 868 -85.31 -40.35 59.21
N VAL A 869 -84.30 -41.08 59.64
CA VAL A 869 -83.55 -42.01 58.79
C VAL A 869 -83.32 -43.32 59.53
N SER A 870 -83.43 -44.43 58.83
CA SER A 870 -83.10 -45.76 59.35
C SER A 870 -81.88 -46.39 58.67
N GLU A 871 -81.39 -45.76 57.60
CA GLU A 871 -80.24 -46.23 56.83
C GLU A 871 -79.55 -45.08 56.09
N ILE A 872 -78.32 -45.32 55.65
CA ILE A 872 -77.61 -44.53 54.64
C ILE A 872 -77.56 -45.38 53.38
N SER A 873 -78.30 -45.00 52.34
CA SER A 873 -78.39 -45.78 51.10
C SER A 873 -77.08 -45.76 50.29
N SER A 874 -76.83 -46.84 49.56
CA SER A 874 -75.72 -47.00 48.62
C SER A 874 -75.71 -45.88 47.58
N GLY A 875 -74.51 -45.45 47.17
CA GLY A 875 -74.32 -44.29 46.29
C GLY A 875 -74.41 -42.94 46.99
N SER A 876 -74.63 -42.89 48.31
CA SER A 876 -74.56 -41.65 49.08
C SER A 876 -73.15 -41.06 49.08
N THR A 877 -73.05 -39.73 49.20
CA THR A 877 -71.79 -39.00 49.28
C THR A 877 -71.81 -37.92 50.34
N GLY A 878 -70.63 -37.56 50.86
CA GLY A 878 -70.41 -36.48 51.82
C GLY A 878 -70.58 -36.91 53.27
N ASP A 879 -69.92 -36.19 54.18
CA ASP A 879 -70.00 -36.51 55.61
C ASP A 879 -71.44 -36.37 56.14
N LYS A 880 -71.82 -37.21 57.10
CA LYS A 880 -73.16 -37.24 57.70
C LYS A 880 -73.06 -37.05 59.22
N THR A 881 -73.99 -36.27 59.77
CA THR A 881 -74.22 -36.19 61.22
C THR A 881 -75.64 -36.68 61.52
N LEU A 882 -75.77 -37.61 62.46
CA LEU A 882 -77.02 -38.27 62.83
C LEU A 882 -77.32 -38.04 64.32
N TYR A 883 -78.56 -37.68 64.63
CA TYR A 883 -79.03 -37.28 65.95
C TYR A 883 -80.01 -38.32 66.51
N ALA A 884 -79.75 -38.84 67.71
CA ALA A 884 -80.63 -39.80 68.38
C ALA A 884 -81.75 -39.08 69.14
N LYS A 885 -83.01 -39.41 68.85
CA LYS A 885 -84.18 -38.91 69.59
C LYS A 885 -84.57 -39.84 70.74
N TRP A 886 -84.92 -39.27 71.88
CA TRP A 886 -85.20 -39.99 73.12
C TRP A 886 -86.48 -39.49 73.81
N THR A 887 -87.30 -40.41 74.32
CA THR A 887 -88.48 -40.11 75.17
C THR A 887 -88.29 -40.69 76.58
N PRO A 888 -88.40 -39.90 77.68
CA PRO A 888 -88.29 -40.40 79.05
C PRO A 888 -89.34 -41.46 79.39
N VAL A 889 -88.95 -42.48 80.16
CA VAL A 889 -89.86 -43.54 80.65
C VAL A 889 -90.65 -43.05 81.87
N ASN A 890 -91.96 -43.35 81.93
CA ASN A 890 -92.83 -43.11 83.09
C ASN A 890 -92.77 -44.29 84.07
N TYR A 891 -92.70 -43.97 85.37
CA TYR A 891 -92.74 -44.92 86.48
C TYR A 891 -93.96 -44.62 87.37
N ASP A 892 -94.66 -45.65 87.87
CA ASP A 892 -95.89 -45.51 88.65
C ASP A 892 -95.62 -45.18 90.13
N ILE A 893 -96.53 -44.43 90.76
CA ILE A 893 -96.58 -44.18 92.21
C ILE A 893 -97.91 -44.70 92.75
N SER A 894 -97.84 -45.63 93.68
CA SER A 894 -98.99 -46.24 94.36
C SER A 894 -99.06 -45.76 95.81
N TYR A 895 -100.20 -45.22 96.23
CA TYR A 895 -100.43 -44.75 97.59
C TYR A 895 -101.32 -45.70 98.38
N GLN A 896 -100.84 -46.16 99.54
CA GLN A 896 -101.52 -47.06 100.46
C GLN A 896 -101.97 -46.25 101.68
N LEU A 897 -103.27 -45.96 101.75
CA LEU A 897 -103.79 -44.90 102.63
C LEU A 897 -104.35 -45.40 103.98
N ASN A 898 -104.57 -46.71 104.16
CA ASN A 898 -105.20 -47.30 105.34
C ASN A 898 -106.52 -46.59 105.75
N ASP A 899 -107.50 -46.61 104.84
CA ASP A 899 -108.80 -45.92 104.94
C ASP A 899 -108.76 -44.37 104.96
N GLY A 900 -107.59 -43.76 104.70
CA GLY A 900 -107.46 -42.33 104.42
C GLY A 900 -107.81 -41.96 102.98
N THR A 901 -107.90 -40.67 102.69
CA THR A 901 -108.07 -40.10 101.36
C THR A 901 -106.80 -39.35 100.95
N ASN A 902 -106.25 -39.65 99.77
CA ASN A 902 -105.05 -38.98 99.27
C ASN A 902 -105.34 -37.53 98.87
N ASP A 903 -104.31 -36.70 98.80
CA ASP A 903 -104.39 -35.42 98.09
C ASP A 903 -104.45 -35.70 96.59
N GLU A 904 -105.46 -35.16 95.90
CA GLU A 904 -105.66 -35.35 94.45
C GLU A 904 -104.49 -34.84 93.61
N ARG A 905 -103.64 -33.97 94.18
CA ARG A 905 -102.45 -33.42 93.50
C ARG A 905 -101.22 -34.31 93.64
N ASN A 906 -101.27 -35.38 94.44
CA ASN A 906 -100.22 -36.39 94.45
C ASN A 906 -100.27 -37.20 93.13
N PRO A 907 -99.22 -37.18 92.31
CA PRO A 907 -99.28 -37.79 90.99
C PRO A 907 -99.23 -39.32 91.07
N SER A 908 -99.89 -39.99 90.12
CA SER A 908 -99.84 -41.45 90.01
C SER A 908 -98.62 -41.97 89.24
N THR A 909 -97.81 -41.10 88.64
CA THR A 909 -96.60 -41.44 87.89
C THR A 909 -95.53 -40.35 88.01
N TYR A 910 -94.29 -40.67 87.67
CA TYR A 910 -93.20 -39.72 87.49
C TYR A 910 -92.17 -40.22 86.47
N THR A 911 -91.41 -39.33 85.86
CA THR A 911 -90.28 -39.67 84.98
C THR A 911 -88.93 -39.46 85.68
N ILE A 912 -87.86 -40.00 85.09
CA ILE A 912 -86.49 -39.74 85.55
C ILE A 912 -86.13 -38.23 85.58
N GLU A 913 -86.86 -37.39 84.83
CA GLU A 913 -86.61 -35.95 84.75
C GLU A 913 -87.33 -35.12 85.83
N GLU A 914 -88.28 -35.72 86.55
CA GLU A 914 -89.17 -35.04 87.49
C GLU A 914 -88.76 -35.25 88.94
N SER A 915 -89.09 -34.27 89.79
CA SER A 915 -89.06 -34.41 91.25
C SER A 915 -90.45 -34.18 91.81
N ILE A 916 -90.96 -35.13 92.57
CA ILE A 916 -92.31 -35.05 93.15
C ILE A 916 -92.21 -34.75 94.63
N THR A 917 -92.94 -33.75 95.12
CA THR A 917 -93.14 -33.53 96.56
C THR A 917 -94.47 -34.13 96.95
N LEU A 918 -94.45 -35.02 97.94
CA LEU A 918 -95.62 -35.74 98.40
C LEU A 918 -96.40 -34.87 99.38
N LEU A 919 -97.67 -34.64 99.07
CA LEU A 919 -98.61 -33.88 99.88
C LEU A 919 -99.32 -34.78 100.88
N ASP A 920 -99.72 -34.20 102.01
CA ASP A 920 -100.31 -34.94 103.11
C ASP A 920 -101.75 -35.41 102.75
N PRO A 921 -102.07 -36.70 102.93
CA PRO A 921 -103.42 -37.22 102.82
C PRO A 921 -104.25 -36.81 104.06
N THR A 922 -105.57 -36.99 104.01
CA THR A 922 -106.46 -36.74 105.16
C THR A 922 -107.21 -38.00 105.60
N ARG A 923 -107.47 -38.13 106.92
CA ARG A 923 -108.31 -39.20 107.49
C ARG A 923 -109.06 -38.65 108.71
N THR A 924 -110.39 -38.69 108.67
CA THR A 924 -111.24 -38.13 109.73
C THR A 924 -110.95 -38.77 111.08
N GLY A 925 -110.65 -37.95 112.10
CA GLY A 925 -110.36 -38.41 113.46
C GLY A 925 -108.89 -38.77 113.73
N TYR A 926 -107.99 -38.64 112.73
CA TYR A 926 -106.56 -38.95 112.86
C TYR A 926 -105.69 -37.78 112.37
N THR A 927 -104.47 -37.70 112.89
CA THR A 927 -103.40 -36.81 112.42
C THR A 927 -102.43 -37.54 111.49
N PHE A 928 -102.03 -36.92 110.39
CA PHE A 928 -101.10 -37.54 109.42
C PHE A 928 -99.65 -37.50 109.94
N GLY A 929 -99.03 -38.67 110.06
CA GLY A 929 -97.66 -38.83 110.59
C GLY A 929 -96.57 -38.78 109.52
N GLY A 930 -96.91 -38.88 108.23
CA GLY A 930 -95.99 -38.89 107.09
C GLY A 930 -96.18 -40.05 106.12
N TRP A 931 -95.59 -39.93 104.92
CA TRP A 931 -95.48 -41.04 103.96
C TRP A 931 -94.27 -41.90 104.26
N PHE A 932 -94.40 -43.21 104.10
CA PHE A 932 -93.34 -44.18 104.34
C PHE A 932 -93.24 -45.17 103.19
N THR A 933 -92.08 -45.78 102.98
CA THR A 933 -91.90 -46.78 101.91
C THR A 933 -92.40 -48.18 102.25
N ASN A 934 -92.82 -48.42 103.50
CA ASN A 934 -93.37 -49.70 103.95
C ASN A 934 -94.45 -49.51 105.03
N SER A 935 -95.23 -50.56 105.30
CA SER A 935 -96.41 -50.53 106.17
C SER A 935 -96.15 -50.71 107.67
N GLU A 936 -94.93 -51.10 108.07
CA GLU A 936 -94.61 -51.41 109.48
C GLU A 936 -94.26 -50.15 110.30
N PHE A 937 -94.06 -49.00 109.63
CA PHE A 937 -93.80 -47.64 110.14
C PHE A 937 -92.59 -47.46 111.08
N GLY A 938 -92.37 -48.35 112.04
CA GLY A 938 -91.26 -48.31 113.00
C GLY A 938 -89.88 -48.63 112.39
N SER A 939 -89.85 -49.18 111.18
CA SER A 939 -88.64 -49.48 110.38
C SER A 939 -88.63 -48.76 109.01
N GLY A 940 -89.65 -47.97 108.71
CA GLY A 940 -89.80 -47.29 107.42
C GLY A 940 -89.11 -45.91 107.39
N THR A 941 -88.53 -45.54 106.25
CA THR A 941 -88.02 -44.18 106.01
C THR A 941 -89.18 -43.25 105.70
N LYS A 942 -89.28 -42.14 106.43
CA LYS A 942 -90.24 -41.08 106.10
C LYS A 942 -89.82 -40.41 104.80
N VAL A 943 -90.71 -40.40 103.81
CA VAL A 943 -90.51 -39.81 102.49
C VAL A 943 -91.36 -38.57 102.37
N SER A 944 -90.76 -37.46 101.96
CA SER A 944 -91.49 -36.24 101.60
C SER A 944 -91.36 -35.90 100.12
N THR A 945 -90.38 -36.49 99.42
CA THR A 945 -90.15 -36.27 98.00
C THR A 945 -89.66 -37.53 97.29
N ILE A 946 -90.01 -37.67 96.01
CA ILE A 946 -89.33 -38.55 95.05
C ILE A 946 -88.35 -37.64 94.28
N ALA A 947 -87.06 -37.94 94.36
CA ALA A 947 -86.02 -37.08 93.79
C ALA A 947 -85.88 -37.28 92.28
N LYS A 948 -85.51 -36.20 91.57
CA LYS A 948 -85.12 -36.24 90.16
C LYS A 948 -83.96 -37.22 89.95
N GLY A 949 -84.03 -38.02 88.88
CA GLY A 949 -83.11 -39.12 88.61
C GLY A 949 -83.56 -40.46 89.19
N SER A 950 -84.65 -40.51 89.96
CA SER A 950 -85.19 -41.77 90.46
C SER A 950 -85.72 -42.63 89.31
N THR A 951 -85.47 -43.93 89.38
CA THR A 951 -86.02 -44.93 88.47
C THR A 951 -86.88 -45.91 89.29
N ASP A 952 -87.76 -46.64 88.61
CA ASP A 952 -88.66 -47.68 89.14
C ASP A 952 -89.90 -47.20 89.90
N ASN A 953 -91.00 -47.95 89.74
CA ASN A 953 -92.27 -47.71 90.40
C ASN A 953 -92.11 -47.60 91.93
N LYS A 954 -92.88 -46.71 92.58
CA LYS A 954 -92.86 -46.48 94.03
C LYS A 954 -94.19 -46.87 94.67
N THR A 955 -94.13 -47.43 95.87
CA THR A 955 -95.31 -47.63 96.73
C THR A 955 -95.08 -46.92 98.06
N LEU A 956 -96.04 -46.07 98.45
CA LEU A 956 -95.94 -45.18 99.60
C LEU A 956 -97.12 -45.39 100.55
N TYR A 957 -96.86 -45.49 101.84
CA TYR A 957 -97.81 -45.85 102.89
C TYR A 957 -98.05 -44.66 103.81
N ALA A 958 -99.32 -44.33 104.06
CA ALA A 958 -99.71 -43.25 104.97
C ALA A 958 -99.74 -43.75 106.43
N LYS A 959 -99.01 -43.07 107.31
CA LYS A 959 -99.08 -43.29 108.76
C LYS A 959 -100.07 -42.32 109.41
N TRP A 960 -100.88 -42.81 110.35
CA TRP A 960 -101.89 -42.03 111.09
C TRP A 960 -101.72 -42.18 112.60
N GLU A 961 -101.97 -41.12 113.36
CA GLU A 961 -101.91 -41.06 114.84
C GLU A 961 -103.20 -40.51 115.45
#